data_AF-A0A2U1IWE6-F1
#
_entry.id   AF-A0A2U1IWE6-F1
#
_cell.length_a   1.000
_cell.length_b   1.000
_cell.length_c   1.000
_cell.angle_alpha   90.00
_cell.angle_beta   90.00
_cell.angle_gamma   90.00
#
_symmetry.space_group_name_H-M   'P 1'
#
loop_
_entity.id
_entity.type
_entity.pdbx_description
1 polymer ?
#
loop_
_entity_poly.entity_id
_entity_poly.type
_entity_poly.pdbx_seq_one_letter_code
_entity_poly.pdbx_strand_id
1 'polypeptide(L)'
;MKTTNNYENKKIDKLPFEILSMIFFAAQNPNLATVSKKFYVTAHDTITMLNCISKWKKQIDQECCYLCTFKRMIKDKDLMVAIFKKDLSFGCTFKEKKLHLYSIILNKGYLEVLFELLTQTILEEIPSDSSSNPTNPKKIYQAKPLINVNFCNFDDYVNSLSVNLDAFFMLEDAHRITINILDQHNVTKEMLLKEKTCVQIHKTLSDDLERIFDDPKMLIKRLLEAGCDVYERNSKILKDAISNRKTEILHIILEYSKKTHADLQYILYEFRFDKETEIARMMIKHYIDALPNLGAILYKHRTTIGMSMANLYLEYGAGKTRPYGSNMVKYAINKGEIKMADLLMHHDTILDYNDIKVFREAISMGCASVVEKYLESDEFNKDDILIEFPNACRKNNNEIVTLFLKNTIGSLESKKRKKTASQNLKSSFLVNTKGGKFLEIAIENKNMEMINILLEYGAKPEPNNKKLFLDSIKQENLYAINSYLQVLNLNNQVHRDIVGEGLAMSVHYRCSSIYDILFSFMSNYKPTKKGKIQPKVIKVSEDVKGISQNLKNNILQQACNLGNMEYARKAIKMGADVNGIEPDTFCKAYVSNRTDIFDFLIENGIEKERIEEYEFIKTCTEGNFDKVKKMVSKRIDLNIYDGMILKQAGKSCNIDIINFLLSKGAKPEKIVWNSI
;
A
#
# COMPACT_ATOMS: atom_id res chain seq x y z
N MET A 1 -1.46 55.24 17.96
CA MET A 1 -1.29 56.69 18.22
C MET A 1 -2.44 57.17 19.08
N LYS A 2 -2.15 57.56 20.33
CA LYS A 2 -3.09 58.28 21.19
C LYS A 2 -3.25 59.70 20.63
N THR A 3 -4.42 60.01 20.08
CA THR A 3 -4.87 61.40 19.93
C THR A 3 -5.90 61.66 21.01
N THR A 4 -5.41 62.24 22.11
CA THR A 4 -6.20 63.02 23.06
C THR A 4 -6.86 64.17 22.31
N ASN A 5 -8.07 63.95 21.79
CA ASN A 5 -8.91 65.06 21.35
C ASN A 5 -9.59 65.63 22.59
N ASN A 6 -9.08 66.78 23.04
CA ASN A 6 -9.78 67.70 23.91
C ASN A 6 -11.23 67.84 23.45
N TYR A 7 -12.17 67.25 24.20
CA TYR A 7 -13.57 67.68 24.19
C TYR A 7 -13.67 69.02 24.92
N GLU A 8 -12.90 70.02 24.46
CA GLU A 8 -13.11 71.41 24.82
C GLU A 8 -14.45 71.81 24.22
N ASN A 9 -15.46 71.96 25.08
CA ASN A 9 -16.70 72.72 24.91
C ASN A 9 -16.92 73.27 23.49
N LYS A 10 -17.24 72.39 22.53
CA LYS A 10 -17.64 72.83 21.20
C LYS A 10 -18.89 73.66 21.42
N LYS A 11 -18.99 74.87 20.85
CA LYS A 11 -20.18 75.73 20.98
C LYS A 11 -21.48 74.96 20.67
N ILE A 12 -21.38 73.95 19.80
CA ILE A 12 -22.45 73.03 19.42
C ILE A 12 -22.96 72.16 20.59
N ASP A 13 -22.11 71.79 21.56
CA ASP A 13 -22.51 71.01 22.74
C ASP A 13 -23.28 71.85 23.77
N LYS A 14 -23.38 73.17 23.58
CA LYS A 14 -24.27 74.03 24.38
C LYS A 14 -25.71 74.06 23.84
N LEU A 15 -25.96 73.48 22.66
CA LEU A 15 -27.29 73.45 22.07
C LEU A 15 -28.20 72.45 22.81
N PRO A 16 -29.51 72.74 22.91
CA PRO A 16 -30.53 71.79 23.36
C PRO A 16 -30.60 70.55 22.47
N PHE A 17 -31.10 69.44 23.04
CA PHE A 17 -31.22 68.17 22.34
C PHE A 17 -32.08 68.28 21.08
N GLU A 18 -33.15 69.08 21.13
CA GLU A 18 -34.09 69.32 20.04
C GLU A 18 -33.38 69.96 18.84
N ILE A 19 -32.52 70.95 19.10
CA ILE A 19 -31.74 71.63 18.04
C ILE A 19 -30.71 70.67 17.46
N LEU A 20 -30.04 69.87 18.30
CA LEU A 20 -29.08 68.87 17.82
C LEU A 20 -29.77 67.78 16.98
N SER A 21 -30.97 67.34 17.37
CA SER A 21 -31.79 66.40 16.59
C SER A 21 -32.19 66.99 15.24
N MET A 22 -32.63 68.26 15.22
CA MET A 22 -32.93 68.96 13.96
C MET A 22 -31.70 69.10 13.06
N ILE A 23 -30.53 69.44 13.61
CA ILE A 23 -29.27 69.53 12.85
C ILE A 23 -28.89 68.16 12.29
N PHE A 24 -28.93 67.12 13.14
CA PHE A 24 -28.62 65.74 12.74
C PHE A 24 -29.53 65.26 11.61
N PHE A 25 -30.84 65.52 11.76
CA PHE A 25 -31.86 65.21 10.75
C PHE A 25 -31.62 65.95 9.43
N ALA A 26 -31.44 67.28 9.49
CA ALA A 26 -31.30 68.13 8.31
C ALA A 26 -30.00 67.85 7.52
N ALA A 27 -28.92 67.50 8.21
CA ALA A 27 -27.63 67.23 7.59
C ALA A 27 -27.58 65.94 6.76
N GLN A 28 -28.51 65.00 7.00
CA GLN A 28 -28.56 63.68 6.33
C GLN A 28 -27.19 62.95 6.34
N ASN A 29 -26.41 63.13 7.41
CA ASN A 29 -25.06 62.59 7.51
C ASN A 29 -24.87 61.86 8.85
N PRO A 30 -24.90 60.51 8.86
CA PRO A 30 -24.77 59.72 10.08
C PRO A 30 -23.38 59.88 10.75
N ASN A 31 -22.36 60.34 10.02
CA ASN A 31 -21.03 60.59 10.58
C ASN A 31 -21.03 61.73 11.62
N LEU A 32 -22.08 62.56 11.67
CA LEU A 32 -22.23 63.57 12.73
C LEU A 32 -22.25 62.95 14.13
N ALA A 33 -22.63 61.67 14.28
CA ALA A 33 -22.56 60.94 15.54
C ALA A 33 -21.15 60.91 16.15
N THR A 34 -20.11 61.09 15.34
CA THR A 34 -18.70 61.06 15.77
C THR A 34 -18.17 62.44 16.20
N VAL A 35 -18.93 63.51 15.94
CA VAL A 35 -18.45 64.89 16.10
C VAL A 35 -18.44 65.33 17.56
N SER A 36 -19.38 64.86 18.38
CA SER A 36 -19.44 65.15 19.82
C SER A 36 -20.24 64.10 20.60
N LYS A 37 -20.10 64.09 21.94
CA LYS A 37 -20.87 63.18 22.80
C LYS A 37 -22.37 63.47 22.74
N LYS A 38 -22.79 64.74 22.63
CA LYS A 38 -24.21 65.06 22.51
C LYS A 38 -24.78 64.63 21.15
N PHE A 39 -24.04 64.82 20.05
CA PHE A 39 -24.46 64.27 18.75
C PHE A 39 -24.48 62.74 18.75
N TYR A 40 -23.56 62.09 19.46
CA TYR A 40 -23.60 60.65 19.64
C TYR A 40 -24.92 60.22 20.30
N VAL A 41 -25.31 60.85 21.41
CA VAL A 41 -26.58 60.58 22.09
C VAL A 41 -27.78 60.86 21.17
N THR A 42 -27.80 62.00 20.48
CA THR A 42 -28.84 62.34 19.50
C THR A 42 -28.93 61.35 18.34
N ALA A 43 -27.80 60.84 17.86
CA ALA A 43 -27.74 59.85 16.79
C ALA A 43 -28.15 58.43 17.23
N HIS A 44 -28.32 58.20 18.54
CA HIS A 44 -28.81 56.93 19.10
C HIS A 44 -30.20 57.09 19.73
N ASP A 45 -30.81 58.28 19.63
CA ASP A 45 -32.18 58.48 20.06
C ASP A 45 -33.17 57.87 19.04
N THR A 46 -34.06 57.03 19.53
CA THR A 46 -35.01 56.27 18.70
C THR A 46 -35.89 57.19 17.86
N ILE A 47 -36.39 58.29 18.42
CA ILE A 47 -37.30 59.22 17.70
C ILE A 47 -36.55 59.93 16.58
N THR A 48 -35.34 60.42 16.87
CA THR A 48 -34.45 61.06 15.90
C THR A 48 -34.13 60.11 14.76
N MET A 49 -33.77 58.86 15.07
CA MET A 49 -33.44 57.85 14.06
C MET A 49 -34.65 57.45 13.22
N LEU A 50 -35.86 57.31 13.80
CA LEU A 50 -37.08 57.06 13.03
C LEU A 50 -37.40 58.19 12.05
N ASN A 51 -37.22 59.44 12.49
CA ASN A 51 -37.39 60.61 11.63
C ASN A 51 -36.38 60.59 10.48
N CYS A 52 -35.11 60.34 10.77
CA CYS A 52 -34.06 60.19 9.76
C CYS A 52 -34.38 59.08 8.75
N ILE A 53 -34.65 57.86 9.22
CA ILE A 53 -34.91 56.68 8.38
C ILE A 53 -36.11 56.89 7.44
N SER A 54 -37.16 57.60 7.90
CA SER A 54 -38.38 57.81 7.11
C SER A 54 -38.27 58.89 6.03
N LYS A 55 -37.33 59.84 6.16
CA LYS A 55 -37.25 61.03 5.28
C LYS A 55 -35.90 61.21 4.58
N TRP A 56 -34.84 60.55 5.03
CA TRP A 56 -33.54 60.61 4.36
C TRP A 56 -33.60 59.97 2.99
N LYS A 57 -33.11 60.68 1.97
CA LYS A 57 -33.03 60.15 0.60
C LYS A 57 -31.90 59.12 0.54
N LYS A 58 -32.10 58.03 -0.21
CA LYS A 58 -31.06 57.02 -0.45
C LYS A 58 -29.84 57.68 -1.11
N GLN A 59 -28.64 57.47 -0.55
CA GLN A 59 -27.41 57.90 -1.22
C GLN A 59 -27.14 56.99 -2.42
N ILE A 60 -26.65 57.57 -3.53
CA ILE A 60 -26.55 56.94 -4.86
C ILE A 60 -25.73 55.63 -4.83
N ASP A 61 -24.81 55.47 -3.87
CA ASP A 61 -23.88 54.34 -3.77
C ASP A 61 -24.28 53.23 -2.77
N GLN A 62 -25.49 53.26 -2.18
CA GLN A 62 -25.92 52.21 -1.22
C GLN A 62 -26.62 51.03 -1.92
N GLU A 63 -26.02 49.84 -1.85
CA GLU A 63 -26.55 48.62 -2.48
C GLU A 63 -27.93 48.17 -1.94
N CYS A 64 -28.26 48.46 -0.67
CA CYS A 64 -29.45 47.89 -0.02
C CYS A 64 -30.37 48.92 0.66
N CYS A 65 -30.15 49.25 1.94
CA CYS A 65 -30.82 50.33 2.68
C CYS A 65 -29.93 50.84 3.83
N TYR A 66 -30.27 51.98 4.44
CA TYR A 66 -29.52 52.57 5.56
C TYR A 66 -29.26 51.59 6.73
N LEU A 67 -30.23 50.71 7.03
CA LEU A 67 -30.12 49.74 8.12
C LEU A 67 -29.07 48.65 7.83
N CYS A 68 -28.91 48.25 6.56
CA CYS A 68 -27.90 47.27 6.15
C CYS A 68 -26.48 47.85 6.21
N THR A 69 -26.33 49.14 5.92
CA THR A 69 -25.04 49.85 6.03
C THR A 69 -24.63 50.05 7.49
N PHE A 70 -25.57 50.42 8.37
CA PHE A 70 -25.30 50.71 9.77
C PHE A 70 -25.77 49.57 10.69
N LYS A 71 -25.04 48.44 10.67
CA LYS A 71 -25.39 47.20 11.40
C LYS A 71 -25.68 47.36 12.90
N ARG A 72 -25.15 48.39 13.56
CA ARG A 72 -25.46 48.70 14.97
C ARG A 72 -26.92 49.08 15.19
N MET A 73 -27.56 49.74 14.21
CA MET A 73 -28.96 50.12 14.30
C MET A 73 -29.89 48.91 14.31
N ILE A 74 -29.55 47.84 13.58
CA ILE A 74 -30.35 46.61 13.59
C ILE A 74 -30.26 45.91 14.96
N LYS A 75 -29.18 46.12 15.74
CA LYS A 75 -29.03 45.58 17.09
C LYS A 75 -29.80 46.36 18.17
N ASP A 76 -30.31 47.54 17.84
CA ASP A 76 -31.11 48.34 18.76
C ASP A 76 -32.55 47.82 18.75
N LYS A 77 -32.92 47.09 19.81
CA LYS A 77 -34.22 46.43 19.93
C LYS A 77 -35.38 47.42 19.91
N ASP A 78 -35.25 48.57 20.55
CA ASP A 78 -36.32 49.56 20.68
C ASP A 78 -36.56 50.25 19.34
N LEU A 79 -35.47 50.57 18.63
CA LEU A 79 -35.53 51.07 17.26
C LEU A 79 -36.18 50.05 16.31
N MET A 80 -35.81 48.78 16.40
CA MET A 80 -36.37 47.74 15.54
C MET A 80 -37.85 47.50 15.83
N VAL A 81 -38.28 47.43 17.10
CA VAL A 81 -39.71 47.36 17.45
C VAL A 81 -40.48 48.55 16.89
N ALA A 82 -39.94 49.75 17.02
CA ALA A 82 -40.59 50.95 16.49
C ALA A 82 -40.68 50.95 14.95
N ILE A 83 -39.66 50.45 14.26
CA ILE A 83 -39.66 50.26 12.80
C ILE A 83 -40.70 49.22 12.38
N PHE A 84 -40.84 48.10 13.09
CA PHE A 84 -41.83 47.07 12.77
C PHE A 84 -43.26 47.52 13.09
N LYS A 85 -43.48 48.32 14.15
CA LYS A 85 -44.79 48.89 14.51
C LYS A 85 -45.26 49.94 13.52
N LYS A 86 -44.36 50.77 12.98
CA LYS A 86 -44.70 51.80 12.00
C LYS A 86 -44.62 51.23 10.57
N ASP A 87 -45.39 51.76 9.64
CA ASP A 87 -45.26 51.42 8.21
C ASP A 87 -44.29 52.40 7.52
N LEU A 88 -43.02 52.36 7.91
CA LEU A 88 -42.02 53.33 7.46
C LEU A 88 -41.39 52.93 6.13
N SER A 89 -41.23 53.91 5.24
CA SER A 89 -40.54 53.77 3.95
C SER A 89 -39.03 53.97 4.09
N PHE A 90 -38.29 52.98 4.58
CA PHE A 90 -36.83 53.08 4.75
C PHE A 90 -36.03 52.77 3.47
N GLY A 91 -36.15 53.61 2.44
CA GLY A 91 -35.19 53.70 1.32
C GLY A 91 -34.72 52.38 0.66
N CYS A 92 -35.57 51.36 0.61
CA CYS A 92 -35.24 49.99 0.21
C CYS A 92 -36.00 49.64 -1.08
N THR A 93 -35.35 48.96 -2.02
CA THR A 93 -35.91 48.56 -3.33
C THR A 93 -36.77 47.29 -3.28
N PHE A 94 -36.77 46.58 -2.15
CA PHE A 94 -37.54 45.35 -1.97
C PHE A 94 -39.04 45.63 -1.82
N LYS A 95 -39.88 44.76 -2.41
CA LYS A 95 -41.35 44.85 -2.35
C LYS A 95 -41.86 44.79 -0.90
N GLU A 96 -41.29 43.92 -0.07
CA GLU A 96 -41.64 43.77 1.35
C GLU A 96 -40.47 44.12 2.26
N LYS A 97 -40.42 45.39 2.69
CA LYS A 97 -39.28 45.94 3.42
C LYS A 97 -39.08 45.32 4.81
N LYS A 98 -40.18 44.98 5.51
CA LYS A 98 -40.13 44.34 6.84
C LYS A 98 -39.58 42.91 6.78
N LEU A 99 -39.94 42.14 5.74
CA LEU A 99 -39.41 40.80 5.53
C LEU A 99 -37.89 40.80 5.30
N HIS A 100 -37.36 41.79 4.58
CA HIS A 100 -35.92 41.94 4.38
C HIS A 100 -35.16 42.18 5.70
N LEU A 101 -35.67 43.02 6.59
CA LEU A 101 -35.05 43.22 7.90
C LEU A 101 -35.16 41.98 8.78
N TYR A 102 -36.31 41.31 8.72
CA TYR A 102 -36.54 40.07 9.45
C TYR A 102 -35.58 38.96 9.00
N SER A 103 -35.35 38.80 7.69
CA SER A 103 -34.40 37.81 7.17
C SER A 103 -32.95 38.11 7.59
N ILE A 104 -32.55 39.38 7.69
CA ILE A 104 -31.23 39.75 8.23
C ILE A 104 -31.11 39.37 9.71
N ILE A 105 -32.14 39.64 10.51
CA ILE A 105 -32.17 39.27 11.94
C ILE A 105 -32.00 37.75 12.10
N LEU A 106 -32.73 36.97 11.29
CA LEU A 106 -32.68 35.51 11.30
C LEU A 106 -31.34 34.96 10.80
N ASN A 107 -30.78 35.49 9.70
CA ASN A 107 -29.48 35.05 9.17
C ASN A 107 -28.32 35.40 10.11
N LYS A 108 -28.33 36.60 10.69
CA LYS A 108 -27.24 37.09 11.55
C LYS A 108 -27.36 36.67 13.01
N GLY A 109 -28.47 36.05 13.41
CA GLY A 109 -28.67 35.58 14.78
C GLY A 109 -28.73 36.72 15.80
N TYR A 110 -29.43 37.81 15.49
CA TYR A 110 -29.63 38.90 16.45
C TYR A 110 -30.73 38.54 17.45
N LEU A 111 -30.42 37.59 18.35
CA LEU A 111 -31.38 36.92 19.23
C LEU A 111 -32.13 37.88 20.16
N GLU A 112 -31.46 38.89 20.74
CA GLU A 112 -32.12 39.86 21.63
C GLU A 112 -33.20 40.67 20.90
N VAL A 113 -32.90 41.08 19.67
CA VAL A 113 -33.84 41.83 18.81
C VAL A 113 -34.98 40.92 18.38
N LEU A 114 -34.66 39.68 17.98
CA LEU A 114 -35.67 38.69 17.61
C LEU A 114 -36.63 38.42 18.78
N PHE A 115 -36.10 38.23 19.99
CA PHE A 115 -36.90 37.96 21.18
C PHE A 115 -37.85 39.11 21.45
N GLU A 116 -37.31 40.34 21.47
CA GLU A 116 -38.12 41.54 21.68
C GLU A 116 -39.24 41.60 20.63
N LEU A 117 -38.94 41.42 19.34
CA LEU A 117 -39.95 41.44 18.27
C LEU A 117 -41.02 40.34 18.43
N LEU A 118 -40.64 39.14 18.85
CA LEU A 118 -41.57 38.03 19.10
C LEU A 118 -42.50 38.31 20.29
N THR A 119 -42.06 39.11 21.26
CA THR A 119 -42.87 39.47 22.44
C THR A 119 -43.82 40.64 22.21
N GLN A 120 -43.77 41.33 21.07
CA GLN A 120 -44.59 42.51 20.81
C GLN A 120 -45.92 42.16 20.13
N THR A 121 -46.99 42.84 20.56
CA THR A 121 -48.35 42.67 20.06
C THR A 121 -48.88 43.91 19.34
N ILE A 122 -49.78 43.70 18.37
CA ILE A 122 -50.62 44.74 17.77
C ILE A 122 -52.09 44.41 18.07
N LEU A 123 -52.92 45.43 18.28
CA LEU A 123 -54.36 45.26 18.49
C LEU A 123 -55.10 45.44 17.17
N GLU A 124 -55.93 44.47 16.84
CA GLU A 124 -56.86 44.54 15.72
C GLU A 124 -58.28 44.64 16.27
N GLU A 125 -59.04 45.64 15.79
CA GLU A 125 -60.45 45.81 16.14
C GLU A 125 -61.29 44.76 15.43
N ILE A 126 -62.10 44.01 16.18
CA ILE A 126 -63.03 43.03 15.61
C ILE A 126 -64.24 43.81 15.11
N PRO A 127 -64.58 43.76 13.81
CA PRO A 127 -65.77 44.43 13.31
C PRO A 127 -67.01 43.87 14.01
N SER A 128 -67.74 44.73 14.72
CA SER A 128 -68.98 44.38 15.40
C SER A 128 -70.09 44.13 14.39
N ASP A 129 -70.74 42.96 14.45
CA ASP A 129 -71.95 42.69 13.68
C ASP A 129 -72.99 43.80 13.94
N SER A 130 -73.59 44.28 12.85
CA SER A 130 -74.50 45.44 12.78
C SER A 130 -75.87 45.19 13.41
N SER A 131 -75.92 44.67 14.64
CA SER A 131 -77.16 44.38 15.36
C SER A 131 -77.02 44.45 16.90
N SER A 132 -76.56 45.58 17.46
CA SER A 132 -77.03 46.01 18.80
C SER A 132 -76.61 47.44 19.21
N ASN A 133 -77.63 48.25 19.54
CA ASN A 133 -77.71 49.52 20.29
C ASN A 133 -76.68 50.68 20.07
N PRO A 134 -77.14 51.86 19.58
CA PRO A 134 -76.28 52.99 19.17
C PRO A 134 -76.00 54.04 20.27
N THR A 135 -75.62 53.64 21.49
CA THR A 135 -75.22 54.64 22.53
C THR A 135 -73.83 54.52 23.12
N ASN A 136 -73.05 53.47 22.78
CA ASN A 136 -71.57 53.47 22.78
C ASN A 136 -71.12 52.07 22.30
N PRO A 137 -70.70 51.87 21.04
CA PRO A 137 -70.20 50.56 20.64
C PRO A 137 -68.89 50.26 21.39
N LYS A 138 -68.93 49.31 22.33
CA LYS A 138 -67.71 48.83 23.00
C LYS A 138 -66.83 48.16 21.94
N LYS A 139 -65.72 48.82 21.59
CA LYS A 139 -64.71 48.26 20.69
C LYS A 139 -64.05 47.06 21.36
N ILE A 140 -64.11 45.90 20.70
CA ILE A 140 -63.46 44.67 21.15
C ILE A 140 -62.24 44.43 20.27
N TYR A 141 -61.09 44.22 20.90
CA TYR A 141 -59.81 44.01 20.24
C TYR A 141 -59.31 42.57 20.39
N GLN A 142 -58.65 42.07 19.34
CA GLN A 142 -57.85 40.86 19.37
C GLN A 142 -56.37 41.23 19.27
N ALA A 143 -55.55 40.65 20.15
CA ALA A 143 -54.10 40.76 20.03
C ALA A 143 -53.58 39.85 18.92
N LYS A 144 -52.78 40.43 18.02
CA LYS A 144 -52.03 39.73 16.97
C LYS A 144 -50.53 39.93 17.20
N PRO A 145 -49.68 39.01 16.73
CA PRO A 145 -48.25 39.19 16.82
C PRO A 145 -47.79 40.34 15.93
N LEU A 146 -46.81 41.13 16.39
CA LEU A 146 -46.20 42.19 15.59
C LEU A 146 -45.52 41.61 14.33
N ILE A 147 -44.90 40.44 14.48
CA ILE A 147 -44.33 39.66 13.39
C ILE A 147 -45.01 38.31 13.32
N ASN A 148 -45.55 37.98 12.15
CA ASN A 148 -46.19 36.70 11.95
C ASN A 148 -45.17 35.64 11.55
N VAL A 149 -44.83 34.74 12.48
CA VAL A 149 -43.85 33.67 12.26
C VAL A 149 -44.30 32.60 11.25
N ASN A 150 -45.60 32.54 10.93
CA ASN A 150 -46.19 31.50 10.06
C ASN A 150 -46.60 32.00 8.65
N PHE A 151 -46.54 33.30 8.37
CA PHE A 151 -46.94 33.89 7.08
C PHE A 151 -45.76 34.47 6.28
N CYS A 152 -44.53 34.20 6.70
CA CYS A 152 -43.40 34.44 5.81
C CYS A 152 -43.54 33.43 4.67
N ASN A 153 -44.06 33.84 3.52
CA ASN A 153 -43.98 33.05 2.30
C ASN A 153 -42.48 32.91 1.98
N PHE A 154 -41.87 31.83 2.48
CA PHE A 154 -40.42 31.60 2.42
C PHE A 154 -39.94 31.40 0.97
N ASP A 155 -40.86 31.16 0.03
CA ASP A 155 -40.57 30.87 -1.37
C ASP A 155 -39.93 32.03 -2.16
N ASP A 156 -40.23 33.30 -1.84
CA ASP A 156 -39.78 34.43 -2.67
C ASP A 156 -38.34 34.89 -2.38
N TYR A 157 -37.73 34.52 -1.24
CA TYR A 157 -36.41 35.05 -0.83
C TYR A 157 -35.49 34.06 -0.10
N VAL A 158 -35.96 32.92 0.39
CA VAL A 158 -35.14 31.99 1.20
C VAL A 158 -34.38 30.95 0.38
N ASN A 159 -34.56 30.91 -0.94
CA ASN A 159 -33.69 30.13 -1.83
C ASN A 159 -32.20 30.55 -1.81
N SER A 160 -31.78 31.53 -0.97
CA SER A 160 -30.37 31.95 -0.88
C SER A 160 -29.84 32.31 0.52
N LEU A 161 -30.61 32.14 1.62
CA LEU A 161 -30.18 32.63 2.94
C LEU A 161 -30.33 31.56 4.04
N SER A 162 -29.19 31.15 4.63
CA SER A 162 -29.13 30.37 5.87
C SER A 162 -29.85 31.08 7.00
N VAL A 163 -30.64 30.35 7.79
CA VAL A 163 -31.16 30.82 9.07
C VAL A 163 -30.17 30.43 10.19
N ASN A 164 -29.90 31.35 11.12
CA ASN A 164 -29.13 31.04 12.32
C ASN A 164 -29.91 30.03 13.18
N LEU A 165 -29.22 28.99 13.67
CA LEU A 165 -29.85 27.88 14.35
C LEU A 165 -30.51 28.26 15.69
N ASP A 166 -29.92 29.20 16.46
CA ASP A 166 -30.53 29.67 17.71
C ASP A 166 -31.75 30.56 17.46
N ALA A 167 -31.72 31.34 16.37
CA ALA A 167 -32.89 32.06 15.91
C ALA A 167 -34.03 31.10 15.53
N PHE A 168 -33.72 29.97 14.87
CA PHE A 168 -34.71 28.94 14.55
C PHE A 168 -35.36 28.35 15.80
N PHE A 169 -34.59 27.91 16.80
CA PHE A 169 -35.17 27.36 18.03
C PHE A 169 -36.02 28.39 18.77
N MET A 170 -35.64 29.68 18.77
CA MET A 170 -36.50 30.74 19.28
C MET A 170 -37.82 30.88 18.51
N LEU A 171 -37.82 30.69 17.19
CA LEU A 171 -39.06 30.68 16.40
C LEU A 171 -39.90 29.45 16.72
N GLU A 172 -39.28 28.27 16.87
CA GLU A 172 -39.96 27.04 17.26
C GLU A 172 -40.64 27.22 18.62
N ASP A 173 -39.94 27.79 19.60
CA ASP A 173 -40.47 28.05 20.95
C ASP A 173 -41.40 29.27 21.04
N ALA A 174 -41.56 30.06 19.97
CA ALA A 174 -42.35 31.29 19.99
C ALA A 174 -43.81 31.04 20.42
N HIS A 175 -44.38 29.87 20.11
CA HIS A 175 -45.72 29.46 20.52
C HIS A 175 -45.90 29.39 22.05
N ARG A 176 -44.80 29.23 22.80
CA ARG A 176 -44.79 29.16 24.28
C ARG A 176 -44.79 30.55 24.92
N ILE A 177 -44.44 31.60 24.18
CA ILE A 177 -44.36 32.97 24.68
C ILE A 177 -45.76 33.45 25.09
N THR A 178 -45.91 33.77 26.38
CA THR A 178 -47.15 34.28 26.95
C THR A 178 -46.99 35.78 27.24
N ILE A 179 -47.91 36.59 26.72
CA ILE A 179 -47.84 38.05 26.81
C ILE A 179 -49.08 38.58 27.49
N ASN A 180 -48.88 39.48 28.44
CA ASN A 180 -49.95 40.28 29.02
C ASN A 180 -50.20 41.53 28.16
N ILE A 181 -51.38 41.63 27.56
CA ILE A 181 -51.74 42.69 26.61
C ILE A 181 -51.78 44.06 27.32
N LEU A 182 -52.16 44.08 28.60
CA LEU A 182 -52.30 45.33 29.38
C LEU A 182 -50.96 46.02 29.61
N ASP A 183 -49.84 45.29 29.56
CA ASP A 183 -48.51 45.85 29.76
C ASP A 183 -48.00 46.59 28.52
N GLN A 184 -48.59 46.34 27.35
CA GLN A 184 -48.15 46.89 26.06
C GLN A 184 -49.12 47.92 25.48
N HIS A 185 -50.41 47.85 25.84
CA HIS A 185 -51.46 48.67 25.25
C HIS A 185 -52.32 49.33 26.32
N ASN A 186 -52.67 50.58 26.09
CA ASN A 186 -53.55 51.35 26.98
C ASN A 186 -55.03 50.96 26.74
N VAL A 187 -55.41 49.75 27.12
CA VAL A 187 -56.76 49.17 26.99
C VAL A 187 -57.17 48.52 28.29
N THR A 188 -58.48 48.40 28.54
CA THR A 188 -59.01 47.69 29.71
C THR A 188 -59.36 46.25 29.36
N LYS A 189 -59.45 45.37 30.38
CA LYS A 189 -59.81 43.95 30.20
C LYS A 189 -61.11 43.74 29.42
N GLU A 190 -62.10 44.61 29.61
CA GLU A 190 -63.40 44.56 28.92
C GLU A 190 -63.31 44.84 27.42
N MET A 191 -62.24 45.49 26.97
CA MET A 191 -62.00 45.82 25.56
C MET A 191 -61.31 44.68 24.81
N LEU A 192 -60.97 43.57 25.49
CA LEU A 192 -60.26 42.44 24.89
C LEU A 192 -61.20 41.28 24.59
N LEU A 193 -60.97 40.60 23.47
CA LEU A 193 -61.72 39.41 23.09
C LEU A 193 -61.72 38.36 24.21
N LYS A 194 -62.92 37.99 24.68
CA LYS A 194 -63.14 37.05 25.79
C LYS A 194 -62.47 37.48 27.11
N GLU A 195 -62.18 38.77 27.27
CA GLU A 195 -61.52 39.35 28.45
C GLU A 195 -60.17 38.71 28.82
N LYS A 196 -59.49 38.08 27.83
CA LYS A 196 -58.20 37.43 28.05
C LYS A 196 -57.10 38.47 28.04
N THR A 197 -56.46 38.67 29.19
CA THR A 197 -55.32 39.59 29.34
C THR A 197 -54.00 38.93 28.95
N CYS A 198 -53.82 37.65 29.31
CA CYS A 198 -52.64 36.87 28.93
C CYS A 198 -52.95 35.96 27.73
N VAL A 199 -52.16 36.09 26.66
CA VAL A 199 -52.36 35.36 25.40
C VAL A 199 -51.04 34.81 24.86
N GLN A 200 -51.15 33.67 24.17
CA GLN A 200 -50.12 33.18 23.26
C GLN A 200 -50.53 33.59 21.85
N ILE A 201 -49.68 34.40 21.19
CA ILE A 201 -49.99 35.03 19.89
C ILE A 201 -49.38 34.30 18.69
N HIS A 202 -48.43 33.40 18.93
CA HIS A 202 -47.77 32.61 17.90
C HIS A 202 -48.36 31.20 17.88
N LYS A 203 -48.49 30.62 16.67
CA LYS A 203 -48.79 29.20 16.51
C LYS A 203 -47.49 28.42 16.33
N THR A 204 -47.52 27.11 16.55
CA THR A 204 -46.45 26.19 16.18
C THR A 204 -46.13 26.33 14.70
N LEU A 205 -44.85 26.30 14.34
CA LEU A 205 -44.41 26.37 12.95
C LEU A 205 -44.95 25.18 12.13
N SER A 206 -45.21 25.37 10.83
CA SER A 206 -45.66 24.31 9.92
C SER A 206 -44.51 23.40 9.45
N ASP A 207 -44.86 22.19 8.99
CA ASP A 207 -43.91 21.12 8.63
C ASP A 207 -42.99 21.42 7.43
N ASP A 208 -43.19 22.51 6.70
CA ASP A 208 -42.46 22.85 5.45
C ASP A 208 -41.00 23.36 5.65
N LEU A 209 -40.45 23.24 6.87
CA LEU A 209 -39.14 23.79 7.26
C LEU A 209 -37.92 22.97 6.78
N GLU A 210 -38.11 21.83 6.11
CA GLU A 210 -37.03 20.92 5.68
C GLU A 210 -35.96 21.59 4.77
N ARG A 211 -36.24 22.76 4.19
CA ARG A 211 -35.37 23.44 3.20
C ARG A 211 -34.38 24.47 3.77
N ILE A 212 -34.33 24.68 5.10
CA ILE A 212 -33.75 25.92 5.68
C ILE A 212 -32.30 25.81 6.17
N PHE A 213 -31.73 24.61 6.32
CA PHE A 213 -30.44 24.43 6.99
C PHE A 213 -29.26 24.13 6.04
N ASP A 214 -28.18 24.92 6.18
CA ASP A 214 -26.92 24.73 5.45
C ASP A 214 -26.07 23.56 6.00
N ASP A 215 -26.28 23.14 7.26
CA ASP A 215 -25.51 22.05 7.90
C ASP A 215 -26.39 20.99 8.59
N PRO A 216 -26.72 19.88 7.89
CA PRO A 216 -27.48 18.76 8.44
C PRO A 216 -26.85 18.11 9.68
N LYS A 217 -25.52 18.18 9.83
CA LYS A 217 -24.80 17.53 10.94
C LYS A 217 -25.09 18.21 12.27
N MET A 218 -25.01 19.54 12.29
CA MET A 218 -25.25 20.34 13.51
C MET A 218 -26.71 20.25 13.95
N LEU A 219 -27.64 20.20 12.98
CA LEU A 219 -29.05 19.98 13.25
C LEU A 219 -29.29 18.62 13.93
N ILE A 220 -28.80 17.52 13.32
CA ILE A 220 -28.95 16.18 13.88
C ILE A 220 -28.39 16.12 15.30
N LYS A 221 -27.20 16.69 15.53
CA LYS A 221 -26.60 16.72 16.87
C LYS A 221 -27.50 17.41 17.90
N ARG A 222 -28.03 18.59 17.60
CA ARG A 222 -28.93 19.31 18.54
C ARG A 222 -30.26 18.60 18.76
N LEU A 223 -30.82 17.96 17.73
CA LEU A 223 -32.03 17.13 17.89
C LEU A 223 -31.79 15.96 18.85
N LEU A 224 -30.62 15.32 18.77
CA LEU A 224 -30.24 14.26 19.71
C LEU A 224 -29.97 14.80 21.12
N GLU A 225 -29.37 15.98 21.26
CA GLU A 225 -29.23 16.70 22.55
C GLU A 225 -30.59 17.06 23.17
N ALA A 226 -31.58 17.39 22.34
CA ALA A 226 -32.95 17.65 22.76
C ALA A 226 -33.74 16.36 23.13
N GLY A 227 -33.16 15.17 22.92
CA GLY A 227 -33.72 13.89 23.35
C GLY A 227 -34.41 13.08 22.25
N CYS A 228 -34.19 13.38 20.96
CA CYS A 228 -34.66 12.52 19.88
C CYS A 228 -34.09 11.09 20.02
N ASP A 229 -34.96 10.08 19.85
CA ASP A 229 -34.58 8.68 20.01
C ASP A 229 -33.99 8.10 18.70
N VAL A 230 -32.72 7.69 18.74
CA VAL A 230 -31.99 7.03 17.63
C VAL A 230 -32.54 5.65 17.27
N TYR A 231 -33.38 5.05 18.11
CA TYR A 231 -33.98 3.73 17.91
C TYR A 231 -35.32 3.75 17.18
N GLU A 232 -35.90 4.94 17.00
CA GLU A 232 -37.21 5.11 16.38
C GLU A 232 -37.31 4.49 14.99
N ARG A 233 -38.52 4.04 14.65
CA ARG A 233 -38.83 3.38 13.36
C ARG A 233 -37.83 2.25 13.02
N ASN A 234 -37.51 1.40 13.98
CA ASN A 234 -36.56 0.29 13.82
C ASN A 234 -35.16 0.78 13.37
N SER A 235 -34.64 1.79 14.06
CA SER A 235 -33.31 2.39 13.81
C SER A 235 -33.13 2.92 12.39
N LYS A 236 -34.18 3.54 11.84
CA LYS A 236 -34.18 4.03 10.45
C LYS A 236 -33.05 5.04 10.19
N ILE A 237 -32.81 5.96 11.12
CA ILE A 237 -31.76 6.97 10.98
C ILE A 237 -30.36 6.34 10.80
N LEU A 238 -30.09 5.25 11.52
CA LEU A 238 -28.85 4.48 11.38
C LEU A 238 -28.77 3.83 9.99
N LYS A 239 -29.84 3.14 9.58
CA LYS A 239 -29.92 2.45 8.28
C LYS A 239 -29.75 3.42 7.10
N ASP A 240 -30.34 4.61 7.20
CA ASP A 240 -30.23 5.67 6.21
C ASP A 240 -28.81 6.26 6.18
N ALA A 241 -28.18 6.47 7.34
CA ALA A 241 -26.79 6.94 7.43
C ALA A 241 -25.81 5.94 6.81
N ILE A 242 -26.01 4.64 7.04
CA ILE A 242 -25.22 3.55 6.45
C ILE A 242 -25.43 3.50 4.93
N SER A 243 -26.67 3.45 4.46
CA SER A 243 -27.00 3.34 3.03
C SER A 243 -26.45 4.51 2.22
N ASN A 244 -26.49 5.72 2.78
CA ASN A 244 -25.98 6.95 2.17
C ASN A 244 -24.49 7.23 2.47
N ARG A 245 -23.81 6.34 3.20
CA ARG A 245 -22.39 6.43 3.57
C ARG A 245 -21.99 7.73 4.24
N LYS A 246 -22.86 8.24 5.12
CA LYS A 246 -22.63 9.47 5.88
C LYS A 246 -21.86 9.16 7.16
N THR A 247 -20.54 8.97 7.06
CA THR A 247 -19.67 8.57 8.19
C THR A 247 -19.76 9.54 9.37
N GLU A 248 -19.75 10.85 9.13
CA GLU A 248 -19.87 11.84 10.20
C GLU A 248 -21.21 11.78 10.94
N ILE A 249 -22.31 11.59 10.20
CA ILE A 249 -23.65 11.45 10.80
C ILE A 249 -23.73 10.12 11.56
N LEU A 250 -23.17 9.05 11.00
CA LEU A 250 -23.09 7.75 11.67
C LEU A 250 -22.31 7.84 12.99
N HIS A 251 -21.21 8.60 13.02
CA HIS A 251 -20.44 8.81 14.25
C HIS A 251 -21.31 9.43 15.35
N ILE A 252 -22.04 10.49 15.00
CA ILE A 252 -22.96 11.18 15.91
C ILE A 252 -24.07 10.23 16.37
N ILE A 253 -24.68 9.45 15.48
CA ILE A 253 -25.73 8.49 15.86
C ILE A 253 -25.17 7.49 16.89
N LEU A 254 -23.99 6.93 16.65
CA LEU A 254 -23.36 5.95 17.53
C LEU A 254 -23.01 6.55 18.91
N GLU A 255 -22.55 7.80 18.99
CA GLU A 255 -22.29 8.49 20.26
C GLU A 255 -23.53 8.54 21.18
N TYR A 256 -24.72 8.65 20.60
CA TYR A 256 -25.99 8.70 21.34
C TYR A 256 -26.66 7.33 21.48
N SER A 257 -26.08 6.27 20.90
CA SER A 257 -26.60 4.91 20.97
C SER A 257 -26.14 4.15 22.23
N LYS A 258 -26.99 4.14 23.26
CA LYS A 258 -26.77 3.48 24.57
C LYS A 258 -27.08 1.97 24.63
N LYS A 259 -27.89 1.46 23.71
CA LYS A 259 -28.26 0.04 23.54
C LYS A 259 -28.04 -0.42 22.09
N THR A 260 -28.12 -1.72 21.87
CA THR A 260 -28.02 -2.33 20.54
C THR A 260 -29.22 -1.94 19.67
N HIS A 261 -28.95 -1.57 18.41
CA HIS A 261 -30.01 -1.38 17.43
C HIS A 261 -30.66 -2.71 17.05
N ALA A 262 -31.94 -2.66 16.73
CA ALA A 262 -32.63 -3.81 16.13
C ALA A 262 -32.03 -4.11 14.74
N ASP A 263 -32.04 -5.39 14.36
CA ASP A 263 -31.43 -5.91 13.13
C ASP A 263 -29.91 -5.69 12.98
N LEU A 264 -29.19 -5.36 14.06
CA LEU A 264 -27.73 -5.11 14.01
C LEU A 264 -26.98 -6.25 13.30
N GLN A 265 -27.37 -7.50 13.56
CA GLN A 265 -26.78 -8.67 12.91
C GLN A 265 -27.02 -8.66 11.38
N TYR A 266 -28.22 -8.28 10.93
CA TYR A 266 -28.56 -8.19 9.52
C TYR A 266 -27.76 -7.09 8.82
N ILE A 267 -27.63 -5.92 9.47
CA ILE A 267 -26.83 -4.79 8.95
C ILE A 267 -25.37 -5.24 8.72
N LEU A 268 -24.78 -5.93 9.70
CA LEU A 268 -23.41 -6.44 9.55
C LEU A 268 -23.30 -7.54 8.49
N TYR A 269 -24.36 -8.33 8.27
CA TYR A 269 -24.39 -9.29 7.16
C TYR A 269 -24.32 -8.63 5.78
N GLU A 270 -24.60 -7.33 5.64
CA GLU A 270 -24.50 -6.66 4.34
C GLU A 270 -23.06 -6.25 4.00
N PHE A 271 -22.23 -5.99 5.00
CA PHE A 271 -20.84 -5.53 4.84
C PHE A 271 -19.93 -6.64 4.33
N ARG A 272 -19.66 -6.59 3.02
CA ARG A 272 -18.78 -7.52 2.32
C ARG A 272 -17.77 -6.84 1.41
N PHE A 273 -17.98 -5.56 1.07
CA PHE A 273 -17.14 -4.84 0.12
C PHE A 273 -16.21 -3.86 0.80
N ASP A 274 -15.01 -3.69 0.26
CA ASP A 274 -13.97 -2.81 0.84
C ASP A 274 -14.39 -1.33 0.93
N LYS A 275 -15.32 -0.89 0.08
CA LYS A 275 -15.90 0.47 0.14
C LYS A 275 -16.70 0.76 1.42
N GLU A 276 -17.05 -0.28 2.18
CA GLU A 276 -17.83 -0.21 3.41
C GLU A 276 -16.97 -0.35 4.67
N THR A 277 -15.65 -0.52 4.53
CA THR A 277 -14.75 -0.85 5.65
C THR A 277 -14.76 0.20 6.76
N GLU A 278 -14.84 1.49 6.44
CA GLU A 278 -14.89 2.55 7.46
C GLU A 278 -16.17 2.50 8.29
N ILE A 279 -17.32 2.37 7.62
CA ILE A 279 -18.63 2.24 8.28
C ILE A 279 -18.69 0.96 9.12
N ALA A 280 -18.26 -0.16 8.54
CA ALA A 280 -18.21 -1.43 9.24
C ALA A 280 -17.30 -1.36 10.47
N ARG A 281 -16.15 -0.67 10.39
CA ARG A 281 -15.25 -0.46 11.53
C ARG A 281 -15.93 0.31 12.65
N MET A 282 -16.63 1.40 12.34
CA MET A 282 -17.36 2.19 13.33
C MET A 282 -18.41 1.34 14.04
N MET A 283 -19.19 0.56 13.26
CA MET A 283 -20.23 -0.33 13.79
C MET A 283 -19.66 -1.45 14.66
N ILE A 284 -18.65 -2.18 14.19
CA ILE A 284 -18.04 -3.29 14.92
C ILE A 284 -17.39 -2.79 16.21
N LYS A 285 -16.65 -1.68 16.14
CA LYS A 285 -16.00 -1.07 17.31
C LYS A 285 -17.02 -0.69 18.38
N HIS A 286 -18.16 -0.10 17.99
CA HIS A 286 -19.17 0.35 18.93
C HIS A 286 -19.96 -0.79 19.56
N TYR A 287 -20.21 -1.86 18.81
CA TYR A 287 -21.07 -2.96 19.26
C TYR A 287 -20.34 -4.26 19.60
N ILE A 288 -19.01 -4.27 19.70
CA ILE A 288 -18.20 -5.48 19.76
C ILE A 288 -18.73 -6.56 20.73
N ASP A 289 -19.16 -6.17 21.93
CA ASP A 289 -19.66 -7.09 22.98
C ASP A 289 -21.01 -7.73 22.64
N ALA A 290 -21.79 -7.07 21.79
CA ALA A 290 -23.12 -7.49 21.36
C ALA A 290 -23.12 -8.23 20.01
N LEU A 291 -21.96 -8.51 19.43
CA LEU A 291 -21.84 -9.17 18.12
C LEU A 291 -21.58 -10.66 18.26
N PRO A 292 -22.62 -11.52 18.15
CA PRO A 292 -22.38 -12.95 18.10
C PRO A 292 -21.72 -13.34 16.77
N ASN A 293 -20.45 -13.75 16.89
CA ASN A 293 -19.67 -14.54 15.94
C ASN A 293 -19.37 -13.90 14.57
N LEU A 294 -18.48 -12.90 14.55
CA LEU A 294 -17.93 -12.31 13.32
C LEU A 294 -17.32 -13.35 12.35
N GLY A 295 -16.74 -14.45 12.85
CA GLY A 295 -16.21 -15.52 12.00
C GLY A 295 -17.29 -16.19 11.14
N ALA A 296 -18.51 -16.34 11.66
CA ALA A 296 -19.62 -16.86 10.88
C ALA A 296 -19.98 -15.95 9.69
N ILE A 297 -19.91 -14.63 9.88
CA ILE A 297 -20.15 -13.63 8.83
C ILE A 297 -19.02 -13.69 7.79
N LEU A 298 -17.76 -13.67 8.24
CA LEU A 298 -16.58 -13.81 7.39
C LEU A 298 -16.68 -15.05 6.50
N TYR A 299 -16.98 -16.21 7.09
CA TYR A 299 -17.08 -17.47 6.35
C TYR A 299 -18.29 -17.52 5.41
N LYS A 300 -19.44 -16.95 5.81
CA LYS A 300 -20.63 -16.88 4.93
C LYS A 300 -20.30 -16.16 3.63
N HIS A 301 -19.52 -15.09 3.71
CA HIS A 301 -19.13 -14.26 2.56
C HIS A 301 -17.80 -14.65 1.91
N ARG A 302 -17.26 -15.82 2.24
CA ARG A 302 -15.93 -16.29 1.76
C ARG A 302 -15.68 -16.15 0.26
N THR A 303 -16.71 -16.24 -0.59
CA THR A 303 -16.60 -16.12 -2.05
C THR A 303 -16.60 -14.69 -2.58
N THR A 304 -17.01 -13.72 -1.76
CA THR A 304 -17.32 -12.34 -2.21
C THR A 304 -16.67 -11.27 -1.35
N ILE A 305 -16.11 -11.63 -0.19
CA ILE A 305 -15.57 -10.66 0.75
C ILE A 305 -14.28 -10.04 0.21
N GLY A 306 -14.19 -8.71 0.27
CA GLY A 306 -12.96 -7.99 -0.06
C GLY A 306 -11.86 -8.18 0.98
N MET A 307 -10.60 -8.05 0.58
CA MET A 307 -9.44 -8.27 1.46
C MET A 307 -9.41 -7.27 2.62
N SER A 308 -9.78 -6.01 2.38
CA SER A 308 -9.79 -4.98 3.43
C SER A 308 -10.89 -5.24 4.46
N MET A 309 -12.06 -5.70 3.99
CA MET A 309 -13.16 -6.13 4.85
C MET A 309 -12.83 -7.40 5.64
N ALA A 310 -12.18 -8.39 5.01
CA ALA A 310 -11.72 -9.59 5.70
C ALA A 310 -10.70 -9.25 6.80
N ASN A 311 -9.72 -8.39 6.50
CA ASN A 311 -8.75 -7.90 7.48
C ASN A 311 -9.44 -7.21 8.67
N LEU A 312 -10.43 -6.35 8.41
CA LEU A 312 -11.23 -5.73 9.47
C LEU A 312 -11.89 -6.76 10.37
N TYR A 313 -12.59 -7.76 9.83
CA TYR A 313 -13.20 -8.78 10.66
C TYR A 313 -12.18 -9.58 11.47
N LEU A 314 -11.01 -9.85 10.90
CA LEU A 314 -9.93 -10.58 11.58
C LEU A 314 -9.29 -9.75 12.70
N GLU A 315 -9.11 -8.43 12.53
CA GLU A 315 -8.68 -7.49 13.58
C GLU A 315 -9.58 -7.59 14.82
N TYR A 316 -10.87 -7.85 14.62
CA TYR A 316 -11.88 -8.02 15.67
C TYR A 316 -12.13 -9.49 16.05
N GLY A 317 -11.19 -10.39 15.75
CA GLY A 317 -11.18 -11.76 16.26
C GLY A 317 -12.03 -12.77 15.48
N ALA A 318 -12.49 -12.45 14.27
CA ALA A 318 -13.29 -13.38 13.45
C ALA A 318 -12.58 -14.71 13.18
N GLY A 319 -11.25 -14.71 13.05
CA GLY A 319 -10.45 -15.92 12.82
C GLY A 319 -10.35 -16.84 14.04
N LYS A 320 -10.69 -16.34 15.23
CA LYS A 320 -10.60 -17.07 16.49
C LYS A 320 -11.89 -17.79 16.87
N THR A 321 -12.91 -17.74 16.03
CA THR A 321 -14.18 -18.42 16.29
C THR A 321 -14.20 -19.80 15.65
N ARG A 322 -14.51 -20.84 16.45
CA ARG A 322 -14.68 -22.21 15.95
C ARG A 322 -16.14 -22.42 15.48
N PRO A 323 -16.38 -23.15 14.37
CA PRO A 323 -15.41 -23.73 13.43
C PRO A 323 -15.04 -22.80 12.27
N TYR A 324 -15.43 -21.53 12.31
CA TYR A 324 -15.41 -20.66 11.13
C TYR A 324 -14.01 -20.22 10.70
N GLY A 325 -13.10 -19.97 11.64
CA GLY A 325 -11.70 -19.66 11.34
C GLY A 325 -11.03 -20.76 10.52
N SER A 326 -11.07 -22.00 11.02
CA SER A 326 -10.46 -23.15 10.33
C SER A 326 -11.14 -23.45 8.99
N ASN A 327 -12.47 -23.31 8.91
CA ASN A 327 -13.20 -23.44 7.66
C ASN A 327 -12.80 -22.37 6.63
N MET A 328 -12.53 -21.14 7.07
CA MET A 328 -12.07 -20.07 6.19
C MET A 328 -10.67 -20.34 5.64
N VAL A 329 -9.75 -20.84 6.47
CA VAL A 329 -8.42 -21.28 6.01
C VAL A 329 -8.54 -22.42 5.00
N LYS A 330 -9.35 -23.44 5.32
CA LYS A 330 -9.63 -24.55 4.41
C LYS A 330 -10.19 -24.08 3.06
N TYR A 331 -11.09 -23.10 3.07
CA TYR A 331 -11.60 -22.51 1.85
C TYR A 331 -10.50 -21.80 1.05
N ALA A 332 -9.72 -20.92 1.69
CA ALA A 332 -8.66 -20.17 1.04
C ALA A 332 -7.61 -21.09 0.39
N ILE A 333 -7.20 -22.14 1.10
CA ILE A 333 -6.31 -23.17 0.57
C ILE A 333 -6.98 -23.90 -0.60
N ASN A 334 -8.17 -24.48 -0.43
CA ASN A 334 -8.83 -25.21 -1.54
C ASN A 334 -9.09 -24.36 -2.80
N LYS A 335 -9.10 -23.02 -2.69
CA LYS A 335 -9.31 -22.09 -3.81
C LYS A 335 -8.04 -21.49 -4.39
N GLY A 336 -6.86 -21.78 -3.85
CA GLY A 336 -5.64 -21.15 -4.37
C GLY A 336 -5.37 -19.75 -3.81
N GLU A 337 -6.13 -19.28 -2.82
CA GLU A 337 -6.11 -17.89 -2.35
C GLU A 337 -5.01 -17.65 -1.30
N ILE A 338 -3.74 -17.72 -1.72
CA ILE A 338 -2.57 -17.61 -0.83
C ILE A 338 -2.61 -16.31 0.00
N LYS A 339 -2.97 -15.16 -0.60
CA LYS A 339 -3.06 -13.88 0.12
C LYS A 339 -4.10 -13.88 1.25
N MET A 340 -5.24 -14.55 1.04
CA MET A 340 -6.26 -14.70 2.08
C MET A 340 -5.77 -15.65 3.18
N ALA A 341 -5.13 -16.76 2.79
CA ALA A 341 -4.53 -17.70 3.75
C ALA A 341 -3.45 -17.02 4.61
N ASP A 342 -2.54 -16.26 4.00
CA ASP A 342 -1.53 -15.48 4.70
C ASP A 342 -2.18 -14.49 5.66
N LEU A 343 -3.17 -13.71 5.19
CA LEU A 343 -3.91 -12.77 6.04
C LEU A 343 -4.53 -13.45 7.27
N LEU A 344 -5.12 -14.64 7.10
CA LEU A 344 -5.67 -15.41 8.20
C LEU A 344 -4.59 -15.82 9.21
N MET A 345 -3.40 -16.22 8.74
CA MET A 345 -2.29 -16.61 9.61
C MET A 345 -1.72 -15.41 10.38
N HIS A 346 -1.63 -14.23 9.76
CA HIS A 346 -1.18 -13.00 10.44
C HIS A 346 -2.08 -12.59 11.62
N HIS A 347 -3.35 -13.00 11.63
CA HIS A 347 -4.32 -12.70 12.69
C HIS A 347 -4.55 -13.87 13.67
N ASP A 348 -3.62 -14.83 13.74
CA ASP A 348 -3.70 -16.00 14.62
C ASP A 348 -5.02 -16.76 14.51
N THR A 349 -5.49 -16.96 13.27
CA THR A 349 -6.70 -17.74 13.00
C THR A 349 -6.54 -19.17 13.51
N ILE A 350 -7.57 -19.69 14.18
CA ILE A 350 -7.56 -21.05 14.72
C ILE A 350 -7.59 -22.06 13.58
N LEU A 351 -6.66 -23.02 13.63
CA LEU A 351 -6.59 -24.16 12.71
C LEU A 351 -7.17 -25.42 13.34
N ASP A 352 -7.58 -26.36 12.49
CA ASP A 352 -7.87 -27.74 12.88
C ASP A 352 -6.66 -28.59 12.51
N TYR A 353 -5.75 -28.80 13.46
CA TYR A 353 -4.49 -29.51 13.23
C TYR A 353 -4.67 -31.00 12.90
N ASN A 354 -5.87 -31.56 13.07
CA ASN A 354 -6.20 -32.92 12.66
C ASN A 354 -6.59 -33.00 11.17
N ASP A 355 -6.92 -31.89 10.50
CA ASP A 355 -7.25 -31.88 9.08
C ASP A 355 -5.97 -31.86 8.21
N ILE A 356 -5.29 -33.00 8.16
CA ILE A 356 -4.04 -33.18 7.39
C ILE A 356 -4.20 -32.84 5.90
N LYS A 357 -5.43 -32.85 5.36
CA LYS A 357 -5.68 -32.49 3.96
C LYS A 357 -5.37 -31.03 3.70
N VAL A 358 -5.71 -30.13 4.64
CA VAL A 358 -5.40 -28.70 4.51
C VAL A 358 -3.90 -28.47 4.53
N PHE A 359 -3.17 -29.15 5.41
CA PHE A 359 -1.71 -29.12 5.45
C PHE A 359 -1.08 -29.57 4.13
N ARG A 360 -1.51 -30.72 3.57
CA ARG A 360 -1.02 -31.23 2.28
C ARG A 360 -1.30 -30.29 1.12
N GLU A 361 -2.48 -29.71 1.06
CA GLU A 361 -2.86 -28.77 0.00
C GLU A 361 -2.07 -27.45 0.12
N ALA A 362 -1.86 -26.95 1.34
CA ALA A 362 -1.00 -25.80 1.58
C ALA A 362 0.43 -26.01 1.07
N ILE A 363 0.99 -27.22 1.22
CA ILE A 363 2.29 -27.60 0.64
C ILE A 363 2.23 -27.61 -0.89
N SER A 364 1.19 -28.23 -1.45
CA SER A 364 1.01 -28.34 -2.90
C SER A 364 0.95 -26.97 -3.59
N MET A 365 0.35 -25.99 -2.91
CA MET A 365 0.22 -24.61 -3.37
C MET A 365 1.37 -23.70 -3.01
N GLY A 366 2.21 -24.10 -2.04
CA GLY A 366 3.31 -23.28 -1.55
C GLY A 366 2.94 -22.20 -0.54
N CYS A 367 1.83 -22.37 0.20
CA CYS A 367 1.44 -21.44 1.26
C CYS A 367 2.24 -21.74 2.54
N ALA A 368 3.43 -21.13 2.66
CA ALA A 368 4.36 -21.38 3.76
C ALA A 368 3.81 -20.93 5.12
N SER A 369 3.03 -19.84 5.17
CA SER A 369 2.44 -19.31 6.41
C SER A 369 1.54 -20.32 7.13
N VAL A 370 0.68 -21.02 6.38
CA VAL A 370 -0.18 -22.06 6.94
C VAL A 370 0.65 -23.26 7.37
N VAL A 371 1.64 -23.68 6.56
CA VAL A 371 2.53 -24.78 6.92
C VAL A 371 3.31 -24.49 8.21
N GLU A 372 3.86 -23.29 8.34
CA GLU A 372 4.57 -22.83 9.54
C GLU A 372 3.66 -22.92 10.77
N LYS A 373 2.43 -22.42 10.68
CA LYS A 373 1.48 -22.46 11.80
C LYS A 373 1.07 -23.88 12.22
N TYR A 374 1.03 -24.83 11.29
CA TYR A 374 0.89 -26.26 11.62
C TYR A 374 2.11 -26.78 12.40
N LEU A 375 3.32 -26.45 11.96
CA LEU A 375 4.57 -26.94 12.56
C LEU A 375 4.85 -26.35 13.96
N GLU A 376 4.41 -25.12 14.21
CA GLU A 376 4.48 -24.44 15.51
C GLU A 376 3.57 -25.08 16.57
N SER A 377 2.51 -25.78 16.16
CA SER A 377 1.52 -26.35 17.08
C SER A 377 1.98 -27.66 17.68
N ASP A 378 1.81 -27.80 19.00
CA ASP A 378 2.02 -29.06 19.73
C ASP A 378 0.93 -30.10 19.42
N GLU A 379 -0.23 -29.68 18.90
CA GLU A 379 -1.33 -30.58 18.50
C GLU A 379 -1.04 -31.30 17.17
N PHE A 380 -0.12 -30.77 16.35
CA PHE A 380 0.17 -31.32 15.03
C PHE A 380 1.08 -32.54 15.10
N ASN A 381 0.71 -33.61 14.39
CA ASN A 381 1.54 -34.81 14.29
C ASN A 381 2.77 -34.56 13.40
N LYS A 382 3.93 -34.36 14.03
CA LYS A 382 5.20 -34.09 13.32
C LYS A 382 5.71 -35.26 12.47
N ASP A 383 5.16 -36.47 12.62
CA ASP A 383 5.50 -37.59 11.74
C ASP A 383 5.06 -37.34 10.28
N ASP A 384 4.05 -36.51 10.06
CA ASP A 384 3.60 -36.13 8.72
C ASP A 384 4.65 -35.34 7.94
N ILE A 385 5.61 -34.69 8.61
CA ILE A 385 6.75 -34.02 7.96
C ILE A 385 7.56 -35.02 7.14
N LEU A 386 7.81 -36.23 7.67
CA LEU A 386 8.58 -37.25 6.97
C LEU A 386 7.87 -37.72 5.69
N ILE A 387 6.53 -37.76 5.74
CA ILE A 387 5.68 -38.19 4.61
C ILE A 387 5.66 -37.12 3.52
N GLU A 388 5.56 -35.84 3.91
CA GLU A 388 5.36 -34.72 2.98
C GLU A 388 6.64 -34.02 2.53
N PHE A 389 7.77 -34.21 3.22
CA PHE A 389 9.07 -33.66 2.79
C PHE A 389 9.45 -33.97 1.33
N PRO A 390 9.25 -35.21 0.82
CA PRO A 390 9.43 -35.52 -0.59
C PRO A 390 8.54 -34.66 -1.52
N ASN A 391 7.31 -34.36 -1.11
CA ASN A 391 6.37 -33.59 -1.92
C ASN A 391 6.79 -32.11 -1.96
N ALA A 392 7.20 -31.55 -0.83
CA ALA A 392 7.77 -30.19 -0.77
C ALA A 392 9.00 -30.04 -1.70
N CYS A 393 9.92 -31.01 -1.69
CA CYS A 393 11.09 -31.00 -2.58
C CYS A 393 10.69 -31.05 -4.06
N ARG A 394 9.73 -31.92 -4.43
CA ARG A 394 9.24 -32.03 -5.82
C ARG A 394 8.51 -30.78 -6.30
N LYS A 395 7.82 -30.08 -5.40
CA LYS A 395 7.15 -28.80 -5.67
C LYS A 395 8.14 -27.64 -5.76
N ASN A 396 9.43 -27.88 -5.52
CA ASN A 396 10.50 -26.91 -5.66
C ASN A 396 10.32 -25.67 -4.78
N ASN A 397 9.73 -25.82 -3.58
CA ASN A 397 9.48 -24.71 -2.64
C ASN A 397 10.55 -24.69 -1.53
N ASN A 398 11.46 -23.71 -1.61
CA ASN A 398 12.62 -23.56 -0.71
C ASN A 398 12.20 -23.24 0.73
N GLU A 399 11.17 -22.42 0.89
CA GLU A 399 10.69 -21.95 2.19
C GLU A 399 10.08 -23.09 3.00
N ILE A 400 9.18 -23.87 2.39
CA ILE A 400 8.57 -25.04 3.04
C ILE A 400 9.62 -26.12 3.36
N VAL A 401 10.55 -26.39 2.44
CA VAL A 401 11.66 -27.32 2.70
C VAL A 401 12.46 -26.84 3.91
N THR A 402 12.77 -25.54 4.00
CA THR A 402 13.49 -24.96 5.14
C THR A 402 12.70 -25.10 6.44
N LEU A 403 11.38 -24.85 6.42
CA LEU A 403 10.51 -25.02 7.58
C LEU A 403 10.52 -26.46 8.11
N PHE A 404 10.45 -27.46 7.22
CA PHE A 404 10.54 -28.87 7.59
C PHE A 404 11.90 -29.24 8.17
N LEU A 405 12.99 -28.73 7.58
CA LEU A 405 14.34 -28.99 8.08
C LEU A 405 14.58 -28.38 9.45
N LYS A 406 14.15 -27.14 9.68
CA LYS A 406 14.23 -26.47 10.99
C LYS A 406 13.48 -27.25 12.08
N ASN A 407 12.30 -27.77 11.76
CA ASN A 407 11.46 -28.53 12.70
C ASN A 407 11.93 -29.98 12.95
N THR A 408 13.01 -30.42 12.30
CA THR A 408 13.54 -31.79 12.44
C THR A 408 15.00 -31.83 12.88
N ILE A 409 15.56 -30.69 13.32
CA ILE A 409 16.88 -30.65 13.95
C ILE A 409 16.82 -31.38 15.30
N GLY A 410 17.61 -32.44 15.46
CA GLY A 410 17.83 -33.10 16.76
C GLY A 410 16.69 -33.97 17.34
N SER A 411 15.56 -34.16 16.65
CA SER A 411 14.38 -34.84 17.24
C SER A 411 14.48 -36.37 17.41
N LEU A 412 15.64 -37.00 17.12
CA LEU A 412 15.90 -38.42 17.41
C LEU A 412 17.28 -38.70 18.07
N GLU A 413 18.09 -37.68 18.38
CA GLU A 413 19.46 -37.87 18.90
C GLU A 413 19.57 -37.98 20.43
N SER A 414 18.47 -38.23 21.15
CA SER A 414 18.52 -38.37 22.63
C SER A 414 18.72 -39.80 23.16
N LYS A 415 19.00 -40.83 22.34
CA LYS A 415 19.22 -42.19 22.90
C LYS A 415 20.49 -42.97 22.58
N LYS A 416 21.24 -42.81 21.48
CA LYS A 416 22.53 -43.54 21.31
C LYS A 416 23.53 -42.85 20.39
N ARG A 417 24.40 -42.02 20.98
CA ARG A 417 25.88 -41.99 20.81
C ARG A 417 26.44 -40.58 21.09
N LYS A 418 26.80 -40.31 22.34
CA LYS A 418 27.77 -39.25 22.66
C LYS A 418 29.18 -39.81 22.45
N LYS A 419 29.84 -39.37 21.38
CA LYS A 419 31.30 -39.11 21.30
C LYS A 419 31.65 -38.66 19.88
N THR A 420 31.70 -37.35 19.67
CA THR A 420 32.91 -36.58 19.31
C THR A 420 32.48 -35.16 18.99
N ALA A 421 33.12 -34.19 19.65
CA ALA A 421 32.86 -32.77 19.45
C ALA A 421 33.44 -32.32 18.10
N SER A 422 32.58 -31.88 17.20
CA SER A 422 32.94 -30.98 16.09
C SER A 422 31.74 -30.12 15.71
N GLN A 423 31.85 -28.84 16.06
CA GLN A 423 31.19 -27.65 15.47
C GLN A 423 29.81 -27.83 14.80
N ASN A 424 28.76 -27.32 15.46
CA ASN A 424 27.52 -26.74 14.90
C ASN A 424 27.09 -27.17 13.48
N LEU A 425 26.71 -28.44 13.27
CA LEU A 425 25.92 -28.79 12.09
C LEU A 425 24.43 -28.79 12.43
N LYS A 426 23.64 -28.02 11.68
CA LYS A 426 22.18 -28.13 11.61
C LYS A 426 21.78 -29.46 10.93
N SER A 427 22.21 -30.60 11.44
CA SER A 427 21.95 -31.89 10.78
C SER A 427 20.50 -32.33 10.99
N SER A 428 19.68 -32.25 9.94
CA SER A 428 18.35 -32.89 9.94
C SER A 428 18.49 -34.35 9.50
N PHE A 429 17.71 -35.26 10.06
CA PHE A 429 17.68 -36.64 9.58
C PHE A 429 16.95 -36.77 8.23
N LEU A 430 16.05 -35.83 7.89
CA LEU A 430 15.19 -35.89 6.70
C LEU A 430 15.96 -35.95 5.40
N VAL A 431 17.01 -35.11 5.26
CA VAL A 431 17.76 -34.90 4.03
C VAL A 431 18.40 -36.17 3.46
N ASN A 432 18.74 -37.12 4.33
CA ASN A 432 19.38 -38.37 3.93
C ASN A 432 18.39 -39.56 3.88
N THR A 433 17.10 -39.34 4.17
CA THR A 433 16.09 -40.39 4.00
C THR A 433 15.95 -40.78 2.53
N LYS A 434 15.54 -42.03 2.26
CA LYS A 434 15.45 -42.60 0.90
C LYS A 434 16.77 -42.51 0.09
N GLY A 435 17.92 -42.54 0.77
CA GLY A 435 19.24 -42.56 0.14
C GLY A 435 19.64 -41.24 -0.52
N GLY A 436 19.25 -40.10 0.04
CA GLY A 436 19.69 -38.78 -0.46
C GLY A 436 18.97 -38.30 -1.74
N LYS A 437 17.92 -39.00 -2.18
CA LYS A 437 17.14 -38.71 -3.40
C LYS A 437 16.62 -37.25 -3.48
N PHE A 438 16.47 -36.54 -2.37
CA PHE A 438 16.00 -35.15 -2.38
C PHE A 438 17.02 -34.19 -2.96
N LEU A 439 18.31 -34.44 -2.72
CA LEU A 439 19.38 -33.67 -3.34
C LEU A 439 19.37 -33.88 -4.87
N GLU A 440 19.12 -35.11 -5.32
CA GLU A 440 18.94 -35.43 -6.74
C GLU A 440 17.75 -34.68 -7.36
N ILE A 441 16.60 -34.65 -6.69
CA ILE A 441 15.43 -33.88 -7.12
C ILE A 441 15.77 -32.39 -7.27
N ALA A 442 16.50 -31.81 -6.32
CA ALA A 442 16.92 -30.41 -6.40
C ALA A 442 17.90 -30.15 -7.57
N ILE A 443 18.78 -31.10 -7.88
CA ILE A 443 19.68 -31.08 -9.05
C ILE A 443 18.89 -31.18 -10.36
N GLU A 444 17.90 -32.05 -10.44
CA GLU A 444 17.02 -32.18 -11.60
C GLU A 444 16.23 -30.89 -11.87
N ASN A 445 15.73 -30.26 -10.80
CA ASN A 445 15.04 -28.97 -10.84
C ASN A 445 15.97 -27.78 -11.10
N LYS A 446 17.29 -27.97 -11.12
CA LYS A 446 18.31 -26.91 -11.24
C LYS A 446 18.15 -25.79 -10.20
N ASN A 447 17.68 -26.12 -9.00
CA ASN A 447 17.44 -25.15 -7.94
C ASN A 447 18.64 -25.08 -6.99
N MET A 448 19.53 -24.11 -7.20
CA MET A 448 20.73 -23.97 -6.38
C MET A 448 20.47 -23.60 -4.94
N GLU A 449 19.46 -22.78 -4.68
CA GLU A 449 19.11 -22.39 -3.33
C GLU A 449 18.66 -23.63 -2.54
N MET A 450 17.81 -24.47 -3.12
CA MET A 450 17.41 -25.73 -2.49
C MET A 450 18.59 -26.67 -2.26
N ILE A 451 19.51 -26.78 -3.22
CA ILE A 451 20.72 -27.60 -3.06
C ILE A 451 21.54 -27.09 -1.88
N ASN A 452 21.77 -25.78 -1.78
CA ASN A 452 22.52 -25.19 -0.67
C ASN A 452 21.82 -25.42 0.67
N ILE A 453 20.49 -25.25 0.73
CA ILE A 453 19.70 -25.56 1.92
C ILE A 453 19.86 -27.03 2.30
N LEU A 454 19.67 -27.97 1.38
CA LEU A 454 19.80 -29.41 1.69
C LEU A 454 21.21 -29.75 2.20
N LEU A 455 22.25 -29.22 1.56
CA LEU A 455 23.64 -29.42 1.96
C LEU A 455 23.94 -28.78 3.34
N GLU A 456 23.41 -27.58 3.62
CA GLU A 456 23.50 -26.91 4.94
C GLU A 456 22.95 -27.78 6.06
N TYR A 457 21.88 -28.51 5.77
CA TYR A 457 21.24 -29.40 6.73
C TYR A 457 21.79 -30.83 6.74
N GLY A 458 22.92 -31.06 6.07
CA GLY A 458 23.67 -32.32 6.13
C GLY A 458 23.34 -33.34 5.04
N ALA A 459 22.70 -32.93 3.93
CA ALA A 459 22.55 -33.80 2.77
C ALA A 459 23.94 -34.18 2.25
N LYS A 460 24.16 -35.47 2.00
CA LYS A 460 25.42 -35.94 1.42
C LYS A 460 25.24 -36.16 -0.08
N PRO A 461 26.07 -35.53 -0.92
CA PRO A 461 26.04 -35.83 -2.34
C PRO A 461 26.56 -37.24 -2.61
N GLU A 462 25.98 -37.88 -3.62
CA GLU A 462 26.45 -39.17 -4.11
C GLU A 462 27.82 -39.00 -4.78
N PRO A 463 28.90 -39.67 -4.29
CA PRO A 463 30.27 -39.43 -4.74
C PRO A 463 30.52 -39.68 -6.23
N ASN A 464 29.69 -40.52 -6.86
CA ASN A 464 29.80 -40.85 -8.29
C ASN A 464 28.87 -39.99 -9.17
N ASN A 465 27.95 -39.21 -8.58
CA ASN A 465 27.06 -38.34 -9.33
C ASN A 465 27.76 -37.00 -9.63
N LYS A 466 28.53 -36.97 -10.73
CA LYS A 466 29.32 -35.80 -11.11
C LYS A 466 28.50 -34.57 -11.52
N LYS A 467 27.20 -34.72 -11.78
CA LYS A 467 26.35 -33.63 -12.27
C LYS A 467 26.33 -32.45 -11.31
N LEU A 468 26.06 -32.71 -10.03
CA LEU A 468 26.10 -31.67 -8.99
C LEU A 468 27.46 -30.99 -8.92
N PHE A 469 28.53 -31.79 -8.94
CA PHE A 469 29.90 -31.28 -8.82
C PHE A 469 30.22 -30.33 -9.97
N LEU A 470 30.00 -30.75 -11.23
CA LEU A 470 30.27 -29.93 -12.41
C LEU A 470 29.35 -28.70 -12.52
N ASP A 471 28.06 -28.85 -12.21
CA ASP A 471 27.11 -27.72 -12.21
C ASP A 471 27.49 -26.68 -11.13
N SER A 472 28.02 -27.13 -9.99
CA SER A 472 28.50 -26.24 -8.92
C SER A 472 29.73 -25.45 -9.35
N ILE A 473 30.62 -26.04 -10.17
CA ILE A 473 31.77 -25.31 -10.74
C ILE A 473 31.30 -24.22 -11.69
N LYS A 474 30.40 -24.57 -12.62
CA LYS A 474 29.85 -23.63 -13.59
C LYS A 474 29.19 -22.41 -12.94
N GLN A 475 28.58 -22.59 -11.76
CA GLN A 475 27.88 -21.55 -11.00
C GLN A 475 28.74 -20.93 -9.88
N GLU A 476 30.02 -21.28 -9.81
CA GLU A 476 30.97 -20.83 -8.79
C GLU A 476 30.49 -21.07 -7.34
N ASN A 477 29.74 -22.14 -7.11
CA ASN A 477 29.18 -22.47 -5.81
C ASN A 477 30.21 -23.19 -4.91
N LEU A 478 31.03 -22.39 -4.22
CA LEU A 478 32.06 -22.87 -3.29
C LEU A 478 31.51 -23.76 -2.19
N TYR A 479 30.29 -23.48 -1.71
CA TYR A 479 29.67 -24.24 -0.64
C TYR A 479 29.39 -25.68 -1.08
N ALA A 480 28.75 -25.86 -2.24
CA ALA A 480 28.47 -27.16 -2.80
C ALA A 480 29.75 -27.94 -3.14
N ILE A 481 30.79 -27.26 -3.66
CA ILE A 481 32.10 -27.87 -3.91
C ILE A 481 32.70 -28.40 -2.62
N ASN A 482 32.77 -27.60 -1.56
CA ASN A 482 33.33 -28.03 -0.28
C ASN A 482 32.56 -29.22 0.31
N SER A 483 31.23 -29.21 0.23
CA SER A 483 30.39 -30.33 0.68
C SER A 483 30.64 -31.60 -0.14
N TYR A 484 30.86 -31.49 -1.45
CA TYR A 484 31.18 -32.63 -2.31
C TYR A 484 32.59 -33.19 -2.05
N LEU A 485 33.58 -32.32 -1.79
CA LEU A 485 34.95 -32.76 -1.46
C LEU A 485 34.99 -33.58 -0.15
N GLN A 486 34.09 -33.33 0.80
CA GLN A 486 34.00 -34.11 2.04
C GLN A 486 33.61 -35.57 1.83
N VAL A 487 32.89 -35.91 0.74
CA VAL A 487 32.48 -37.29 0.43
C VAL A 487 33.42 -38.00 -0.53
N LEU A 488 34.32 -37.26 -1.19
CA LEU A 488 35.28 -37.82 -2.14
C LEU A 488 36.48 -38.45 -1.43
N ASN A 489 36.83 -39.64 -1.90
CA ASN A 489 38.01 -40.39 -1.46
C ASN A 489 39.01 -40.52 -2.59
N LEU A 490 40.15 -39.83 -2.48
CA LEU A 490 41.21 -39.82 -3.48
C LEU A 490 41.93 -41.16 -3.65
N ASN A 491 41.68 -42.18 -2.82
CA ASN A 491 42.13 -43.55 -3.11
C ASN A 491 41.34 -44.22 -4.24
N ASN A 492 40.10 -43.77 -4.49
CA ASN A 492 39.28 -44.22 -5.61
C ASN A 492 39.69 -43.49 -6.90
N GLN A 493 39.97 -44.24 -7.98
CA GLN A 493 40.29 -43.69 -9.29
C GLN A 493 39.17 -42.81 -9.85
N VAL A 494 37.91 -43.24 -9.72
CA VAL A 494 36.74 -42.49 -10.22
C VAL A 494 36.66 -41.11 -9.56
N HIS A 495 36.89 -41.03 -8.26
CA HIS A 495 36.89 -39.76 -7.53
C HIS A 495 38.04 -38.84 -7.96
N ARG A 496 39.24 -39.40 -8.20
CA ARG A 496 40.36 -38.62 -8.75
C ARG A 496 40.03 -38.06 -10.12
N ASP A 497 39.38 -38.85 -10.97
CA ASP A 497 38.97 -38.42 -12.30
C ASP A 497 37.89 -37.33 -12.22
N ILE A 498 36.93 -37.43 -11.30
CA ILE A 498 35.93 -36.36 -11.03
C ILE A 498 36.60 -35.05 -10.63
N VAL A 499 37.54 -35.08 -9.66
CA VAL A 499 38.24 -33.85 -9.22
C VAL A 499 39.08 -33.27 -10.34
N GLY A 500 39.76 -34.11 -11.13
CA GLY A 500 40.53 -33.63 -12.27
C GLY A 500 39.66 -33.06 -13.40
N GLU A 501 38.47 -33.65 -13.66
CA GLU A 501 37.48 -33.08 -14.59
C GLU A 501 37.03 -31.71 -14.07
N GLY A 502 36.85 -31.60 -12.75
CA GLY A 502 36.59 -30.32 -12.08
C GLY A 502 37.70 -29.29 -12.26
N LEU A 503 38.97 -29.68 -12.18
CA LEU A 503 40.10 -28.78 -12.47
C LEU A 503 40.03 -28.25 -13.90
N ALA A 504 39.81 -29.11 -14.89
CA ALA A 504 39.66 -28.69 -16.29
C ALA A 504 38.47 -27.74 -16.48
N MET A 505 37.33 -28.04 -15.87
CA MET A 505 36.13 -27.20 -15.93
C MET A 505 36.30 -25.86 -15.21
N SER A 506 37.02 -25.81 -14.09
CA SER A 506 37.30 -24.56 -13.39
C SER A 506 38.16 -23.61 -14.24
N VAL A 507 39.10 -24.13 -15.04
CA VAL A 507 39.82 -23.34 -16.05
C VAL A 507 38.88 -22.87 -17.15
N HIS A 508 38.07 -23.78 -17.70
CA HIS A 508 37.10 -23.48 -18.76
C HIS A 508 36.14 -22.33 -18.38
N TYR A 509 35.58 -22.40 -17.16
CA TYR A 509 34.66 -21.38 -16.62
C TYR A 509 35.36 -20.21 -15.92
N ARG A 510 36.69 -20.18 -15.86
CA ARG A 510 37.51 -19.12 -15.23
C ARG A 510 37.32 -18.98 -13.70
N CYS A 511 36.98 -20.06 -13.01
CA CYS A 511 36.80 -20.10 -11.55
C CYS A 511 38.13 -20.40 -10.84
N SER A 512 38.95 -19.37 -10.59
CA SER A 512 40.27 -19.55 -9.95
C SER A 512 40.20 -20.06 -8.51
N SER A 513 39.25 -19.55 -7.74
CA SER A 513 38.99 -19.95 -6.35
C SER A 513 38.74 -21.46 -6.24
N ILE A 514 37.88 -21.99 -7.10
CA ILE A 514 37.57 -23.42 -7.18
C ILE A 514 38.78 -24.20 -7.65
N TYR A 515 39.51 -23.71 -8.67
CA TYR A 515 40.73 -24.37 -9.13
C TYR A 515 41.70 -24.59 -7.97
N ASP A 516 41.99 -23.54 -7.19
CA ASP A 516 42.94 -23.60 -6.08
C ASP A 516 42.46 -24.57 -4.98
N ILE A 517 41.16 -24.59 -4.68
CA ILE A 517 40.55 -25.54 -3.73
C ILE A 517 40.74 -26.98 -4.22
N LEU A 518 40.38 -27.27 -5.47
CA LEU A 518 40.50 -28.61 -6.05
C LEU A 518 41.96 -29.05 -6.15
N PHE A 519 42.85 -28.14 -6.51
CA PHE A 519 44.29 -28.39 -6.62
C PHE A 519 44.89 -28.69 -5.25
N SER A 520 44.52 -27.91 -4.23
CA SER A 520 44.90 -28.13 -2.83
C SER A 520 44.39 -29.48 -2.31
N PHE A 521 43.13 -29.82 -2.57
CA PHE A 521 42.54 -31.11 -2.21
C PHE A 521 43.34 -32.29 -2.81
N MET A 522 43.71 -32.21 -4.09
CA MET A 522 44.51 -33.22 -4.78
C MET A 522 45.96 -33.28 -4.29
N SER A 523 46.56 -32.13 -3.96
CA SER A 523 47.97 -32.05 -3.53
C SER A 523 48.21 -32.68 -2.15
N ASN A 524 47.17 -32.76 -1.30
CA ASN A 524 47.22 -33.45 -0.01
C ASN A 524 47.19 -34.99 -0.14
N TYR A 525 47.08 -35.54 -1.34
CA TYR A 525 47.07 -36.98 -1.59
C TYR A 525 48.45 -37.62 -1.41
N LYS A 526 48.53 -38.65 -0.55
CA LYS A 526 49.72 -39.51 -0.41
C LYS A 526 49.35 -40.95 -0.75
N PRO A 527 49.78 -41.51 -1.89
CA PRO A 527 49.53 -42.91 -2.21
C PRO A 527 50.34 -43.79 -1.25
N THR A 528 49.68 -44.48 -0.34
CA THR A 528 50.33 -45.48 0.52
C THR A 528 50.68 -46.72 -0.31
N LYS A 529 51.91 -46.81 -0.81
CA LYS A 529 52.52 -48.10 -1.15
C LYS A 529 53.05 -48.75 0.13
N LYS A 530 52.77 -50.04 0.33
CA LYS A 530 53.31 -50.85 1.44
C LYS A 530 54.83 -50.66 1.54
N GLY A 531 55.34 -50.27 2.71
CA GLY A 531 56.77 -50.36 3.07
C GLY A 531 57.42 -49.07 3.58
N LYS A 532 57.56 -48.98 4.91
CA LYS A 532 58.49 -48.18 5.75
C LYS A 532 58.66 -46.68 5.46
N ILE A 533 58.26 -45.91 6.48
CA ILE A 533 58.40 -44.46 6.62
C ILE A 533 59.87 -44.10 6.92
N GLN A 534 60.40 -43.10 6.22
CA GLN A 534 61.38 -42.17 6.80
C GLN A 534 60.95 -40.73 6.49
N PRO A 535 61.04 -39.81 7.47
CA PRO A 535 60.73 -38.40 7.26
C PRO A 535 61.93 -37.71 6.61
N LYS A 536 61.74 -37.09 5.44
CA LYS A 536 62.67 -36.09 4.90
C LYS A 536 61.91 -34.85 4.46
N VAL A 537 62.49 -33.73 4.90
CA VAL A 537 62.24 -32.32 4.59
C VAL A 537 61.40 -32.08 3.34
N ILE A 538 60.28 -31.37 3.54
CA ILE A 538 59.35 -30.92 2.51
C ILE A 538 60.08 -29.93 1.59
N LYS A 539 60.65 -30.44 0.48
CA LYS A 539 60.63 -29.68 -0.77
C LYS A 539 59.21 -29.80 -1.30
N VAL A 540 58.59 -28.67 -1.66
CA VAL A 540 57.35 -28.64 -2.43
C VAL A 540 57.64 -29.28 -3.78
N SER A 541 57.53 -30.61 -3.88
CA SER A 541 57.44 -31.29 -5.17
C SER A 541 55.98 -31.21 -5.58
N GLU A 542 55.68 -30.42 -6.61
CA GLU A 542 54.38 -30.25 -7.29
C GLU A 542 53.91 -31.55 -8.02
N ASP A 543 54.23 -32.72 -7.46
CA ASP A 543 53.87 -34.03 -7.99
C ASP A 543 52.43 -34.37 -7.54
N VAL A 544 51.42 -33.86 -8.25
CA VAL A 544 50.04 -34.35 -8.13
C VAL A 544 49.95 -35.75 -8.78
N LYS A 545 50.56 -36.74 -8.12
CA LYS A 545 50.58 -38.15 -8.56
C LYS A 545 49.18 -38.75 -8.41
N GLY A 546 48.45 -38.87 -9.52
CA GLY A 546 47.13 -39.52 -9.55
C GLY A 546 46.15 -39.00 -10.60
N ILE A 547 46.43 -37.86 -11.25
CA ILE A 547 45.65 -37.34 -12.37
C ILE A 547 46.09 -38.05 -13.66
N SER A 548 45.13 -38.54 -14.45
CA SER A 548 45.41 -39.19 -15.73
C SER A 548 46.06 -38.23 -16.73
N GLN A 549 46.91 -38.74 -17.63
CA GLN A 549 47.61 -37.90 -18.60
C GLN A 549 46.63 -37.11 -19.48
N ASN A 550 45.57 -37.77 -19.96
CA ASN A 550 44.51 -37.14 -20.76
C ASN A 550 43.92 -35.90 -20.08
N LEU A 551 43.80 -35.93 -18.75
CA LEU A 551 43.19 -34.85 -17.99
C LEU A 551 44.13 -33.67 -17.78
N LYS A 552 45.43 -33.94 -17.58
CA LYS A 552 46.48 -32.91 -17.59
C LYS A 552 46.51 -32.20 -18.95
N ASN A 553 46.45 -32.97 -20.03
CA ASN A 553 46.43 -32.45 -21.39
C ASN A 553 45.15 -31.62 -21.64
N ASN A 554 44.00 -32.06 -21.12
CA ASN A 554 42.75 -31.29 -21.20
C ASN A 554 42.87 -29.94 -20.47
N ILE A 555 43.43 -29.90 -19.26
CA ILE A 555 43.66 -28.64 -18.53
C ILE A 555 44.55 -27.69 -19.34
N LEU A 556 45.65 -28.19 -19.93
CA LEU A 556 46.51 -27.41 -20.82
C LEU A 556 45.74 -26.89 -22.04
N GLN A 557 44.98 -27.78 -22.70
CA GLN A 557 44.17 -27.43 -23.87
C GLN A 557 43.17 -26.31 -23.55
N GLN A 558 42.43 -26.40 -22.44
CA GLN A 558 41.49 -25.35 -22.03
C GLN A 558 42.20 -24.04 -21.73
N ALA A 559 43.33 -24.07 -21.02
CA ALA A 559 44.12 -22.88 -20.73
C ALA A 559 44.60 -22.20 -22.03
N CYS A 560 45.12 -22.96 -22.99
CA CYS A 560 45.55 -22.45 -24.30
C CYS A 560 44.38 -21.88 -25.12
N ASN A 561 43.25 -22.59 -25.17
CA ASN A 561 42.03 -22.15 -25.86
C ASN A 561 41.40 -20.90 -25.24
N LEU A 562 41.71 -20.58 -23.99
CA LEU A 562 41.28 -19.34 -23.34
C LEU A 562 42.35 -18.24 -23.33
N GLY A 563 43.60 -18.55 -23.68
CA GLY A 563 44.70 -17.60 -23.62
C GLY A 563 45.24 -17.39 -22.21
N ASN A 564 45.02 -18.34 -21.29
CA ASN A 564 45.43 -18.20 -19.90
C ASN A 564 46.82 -18.79 -19.68
N MET A 565 47.84 -17.94 -19.79
CA MET A 565 49.25 -18.32 -19.60
C MET A 565 49.57 -18.88 -18.22
N GLU A 566 48.88 -18.42 -17.16
CA GLU A 566 49.14 -18.88 -15.81
C GLU A 566 48.75 -20.36 -15.65
N TYR A 567 47.55 -20.73 -16.09
CA TYR A 567 47.10 -22.13 -16.04
C TYR A 567 47.84 -23.02 -17.04
N ALA A 568 48.25 -22.49 -18.20
CA ALA A 568 49.08 -23.24 -19.14
C ALA A 568 50.42 -23.63 -18.50
N ARG A 569 51.08 -22.68 -17.82
CA ARG A 569 52.31 -22.94 -17.04
C ARG A 569 52.07 -23.94 -15.91
N LYS A 570 50.97 -23.82 -15.15
CA LYS A 570 50.61 -24.77 -14.10
C LYS A 570 50.39 -26.19 -14.65
N ALA A 571 49.73 -26.32 -15.81
CA ALA A 571 49.48 -27.61 -16.46
C ALA A 571 50.77 -28.30 -16.92
N ILE A 572 51.70 -27.57 -17.52
CA ILE A 572 53.02 -28.10 -17.92
C ILE A 572 53.82 -28.55 -16.70
N LYS A 573 53.86 -27.76 -15.63
CA LYS A 573 54.51 -28.15 -14.37
C LYS A 573 53.95 -29.45 -13.78
N MET A 574 52.64 -29.69 -13.95
CA MET A 574 51.98 -30.93 -13.56
C MET A 574 52.31 -32.13 -14.49
N GLY A 575 53.05 -31.89 -15.57
CA GLY A 575 53.45 -32.88 -16.57
C GLY A 575 52.40 -33.11 -17.66
N ALA A 576 51.63 -32.09 -18.03
CA ALA A 576 50.83 -32.15 -19.26
C ALA A 576 51.75 -32.33 -20.47
N ASP A 577 51.33 -33.19 -21.39
CA ASP A 577 52.02 -33.44 -22.65
C ASP A 577 51.47 -32.45 -23.69
N VAL A 578 52.32 -31.55 -24.18
CA VAL A 578 51.97 -30.57 -25.21
C VAL A 578 51.49 -31.22 -26.50
N ASN A 579 51.95 -32.43 -26.82
CA ASN A 579 51.54 -33.13 -28.03
C ASN A 579 50.26 -33.94 -27.83
N GLY A 580 49.85 -34.14 -26.58
CA GLY A 580 48.60 -34.78 -26.22
C GLY A 580 47.38 -33.85 -26.18
N ILE A 581 47.53 -32.55 -26.50
CA ILE A 581 46.42 -31.63 -26.73
C ILE A 581 45.91 -31.74 -28.17
N GLU A 582 44.65 -31.37 -28.40
CA GLU A 582 44.09 -31.34 -29.76
C GLU A 582 44.95 -30.47 -30.69
N PRO A 583 45.34 -30.99 -31.88
CA PRO A 583 46.17 -30.26 -32.83
C PRO A 583 45.65 -28.85 -33.16
N ASP A 584 44.33 -28.67 -33.25
CA ASP A 584 43.68 -27.39 -33.53
C ASP A 584 43.94 -26.32 -32.45
N THR A 585 44.25 -26.71 -31.21
CA THR A 585 44.58 -25.78 -30.11
C THR A 585 45.76 -24.88 -30.47
N PHE A 586 46.79 -25.44 -31.11
CA PHE A 586 47.97 -24.70 -31.54
C PHE A 586 47.64 -23.70 -32.65
N CYS A 587 46.86 -24.15 -33.65
CA CYS A 587 46.40 -23.28 -34.74
C CYS A 587 45.49 -22.15 -34.24
N LYS A 588 44.57 -22.44 -33.31
CA LYS A 588 43.68 -21.45 -32.69
C LYS A 588 44.42 -20.37 -31.92
N ALA A 589 45.51 -20.71 -31.21
CA ALA A 589 46.33 -19.74 -30.51
C ALA A 589 46.85 -18.67 -31.48
N TYR A 590 47.36 -19.09 -32.64
CA TYR A 590 47.79 -18.17 -33.69
C TYR A 590 46.64 -17.36 -34.30
N VAL A 591 45.56 -18.02 -34.73
CA VAL A 591 44.45 -17.33 -35.41
C VAL A 591 43.76 -16.32 -34.49
N SER A 592 43.80 -16.56 -33.18
CA SER A 592 43.31 -15.64 -32.15
C SER A 592 44.35 -14.58 -31.75
N ASN A 593 45.49 -14.52 -32.45
CA ASN A 593 46.63 -13.63 -32.20
C ASN A 593 47.19 -13.71 -30.77
N ARG A 594 47.22 -14.92 -30.19
CA ARG A 594 47.79 -15.21 -28.86
C ARG A 594 49.21 -15.72 -29.00
N THR A 595 50.11 -14.81 -29.33
CA THR A 595 51.52 -15.11 -29.62
C THR A 595 52.24 -15.70 -28.40
N ASP A 596 51.90 -15.26 -27.20
CA ASP A 596 52.43 -15.79 -25.93
C ASP A 596 52.15 -17.29 -25.72
N ILE A 597 50.92 -17.75 -25.95
CA ILE A 597 50.55 -19.17 -25.87
C ILE A 597 51.24 -19.96 -26.98
N PHE A 598 51.32 -19.38 -28.17
CA PHE A 598 51.93 -20.01 -29.32
C PHE A 598 53.42 -20.27 -29.08
N ASP A 599 54.17 -19.23 -28.68
CA ASP A 599 55.59 -19.32 -28.36
C ASP A 599 55.83 -20.29 -27.20
N PHE A 600 54.98 -20.22 -26.17
CA PHE A 600 55.04 -21.14 -25.03
C PHE A 600 54.87 -22.61 -25.42
N LEU A 601 53.95 -22.93 -26.34
CA LEU A 601 53.77 -24.31 -26.80
C LEU A 601 54.98 -24.80 -27.62
N ILE A 602 55.62 -23.94 -28.41
CA ILE A 602 56.86 -24.26 -29.13
C ILE A 602 58.01 -24.52 -28.15
N GLU A 603 58.19 -23.62 -27.18
CA GLU A 603 59.24 -23.73 -26.15
C GLU A 603 59.13 -25.02 -25.33
N ASN A 604 57.92 -25.57 -25.18
CA ASN A 604 57.65 -26.80 -24.45
C ASN A 604 57.61 -28.06 -25.34
N GLY A 605 58.05 -27.97 -26.60
CA GLY A 605 58.34 -29.13 -27.43
C GLY A 605 57.17 -29.67 -28.25
N ILE A 606 56.33 -28.79 -28.80
CA ILE A 606 55.37 -29.21 -29.83
C ILE A 606 56.11 -29.89 -31.01
N GLU A 607 55.51 -30.96 -31.52
CA GLU A 607 55.97 -31.71 -32.69
C GLU A 607 56.28 -30.80 -33.87
N LYS A 608 57.44 -31.04 -34.50
CA LYS A 608 57.94 -30.23 -35.61
C LYS A 608 56.96 -30.22 -36.78
N GLU A 609 56.28 -31.34 -37.02
CA GLU A 609 55.27 -31.52 -38.05
C GLU A 609 54.12 -30.51 -37.87
N ARG A 610 53.65 -30.28 -36.64
CA ARG A 610 52.59 -29.29 -36.35
C ARG A 610 53.08 -27.85 -36.57
N ILE A 611 54.37 -27.58 -36.32
CA ILE A 611 54.99 -26.28 -36.62
C ILE A 611 55.06 -26.05 -38.13
N GLU A 612 55.41 -27.08 -38.91
CA GLU A 612 55.47 -27.02 -40.38
C GLU A 612 54.07 -26.84 -41.00
N GLU A 613 53.06 -27.55 -40.50
CA GLU A 613 51.65 -27.38 -40.86
C GLU A 613 51.15 -25.95 -40.57
N TYR A 614 51.49 -25.41 -39.40
CA TYR A 614 51.22 -24.03 -39.05
C TYR A 614 51.90 -23.04 -40.01
N GLU A 615 53.20 -23.21 -40.28
CA GLU A 615 53.94 -22.30 -41.15
C GLU A 615 53.31 -22.25 -42.55
N PHE A 616 52.74 -23.37 -42.98
CA PHE A 616 51.97 -23.44 -44.21
C PHE A 616 50.66 -22.65 -44.14
N ILE A 617 49.87 -22.82 -43.09
CA ILE A 617 48.63 -22.06 -42.85
C ILE A 617 48.91 -20.55 -42.82
N LYS A 618 49.98 -20.12 -42.12
CA LYS A 618 50.44 -18.74 -42.08
C LYS A 618 50.77 -18.22 -43.48
N THR A 619 51.57 -18.96 -44.24
CA THR A 619 51.97 -18.59 -45.60
C THR A 619 50.75 -18.43 -46.54
N CYS A 620 49.76 -19.32 -46.41
CA CYS A 620 48.49 -19.20 -47.13
C CYS A 620 47.70 -17.96 -46.71
N THR A 621 47.70 -17.60 -45.42
CA THR A 621 47.04 -16.40 -44.89
C THR A 621 47.69 -15.11 -45.41
N GLU A 622 49.02 -15.09 -45.47
CA GLU A 622 49.83 -13.95 -45.93
C GLU A 622 49.75 -13.72 -47.45
N GLY A 623 49.21 -14.68 -48.21
CA GLY A 623 49.05 -14.53 -49.66
C GLY A 623 50.32 -14.74 -50.48
N ASN A 624 51.37 -15.35 -49.90
CA ASN A 624 52.66 -15.56 -50.58
C ASN A 624 52.62 -16.79 -51.50
N PHE A 625 52.13 -16.61 -52.72
CA PHE A 625 51.87 -17.70 -53.66
C PHE A 625 53.12 -18.55 -53.99
N ASP A 626 54.28 -17.93 -54.16
CA ASP A 626 55.51 -18.65 -54.47
C ASP A 626 55.98 -19.53 -53.31
N LYS A 627 55.83 -19.05 -52.07
CA LYS A 627 56.13 -19.85 -50.88
C LYS A 627 55.11 -20.98 -50.70
N VAL A 628 53.81 -20.74 -50.98
CA VAL A 628 52.79 -21.80 -51.00
C VAL A 628 53.17 -22.92 -51.98
N LYS A 629 53.54 -22.60 -53.23
CA LYS A 629 53.98 -23.61 -54.22
C LYS A 629 55.15 -24.45 -53.72
N LYS A 630 56.15 -23.82 -53.10
CA LYS A 630 57.34 -24.48 -52.55
C LYS A 630 57.05 -25.38 -51.34
N MET A 631 56.01 -25.08 -50.57
CA MET A 631 55.63 -25.88 -49.40
C MET A 631 54.73 -27.05 -49.77
N VAL A 632 53.82 -26.90 -50.74
CA VAL A 632 53.00 -28.00 -51.24
C VAL A 632 53.87 -29.12 -51.86
N SER A 633 55.00 -28.79 -52.47
CA SER A 633 55.94 -29.80 -52.97
C SER A 633 56.62 -30.64 -51.88
N LYS A 634 56.52 -30.23 -50.60
CA LYS A 634 57.02 -30.98 -49.43
C LYS A 634 56.02 -32.00 -48.86
N ARG A 635 54.90 -32.29 -49.55
CA ARG A 635 53.86 -33.26 -49.15
C ARG A 635 53.11 -32.91 -47.85
N ILE A 636 52.84 -31.63 -47.62
CA ILE A 636 51.94 -31.20 -46.53
C ILE A 636 50.52 -31.67 -46.82
N ASP A 637 49.82 -32.23 -45.82
CA ASP A 637 48.40 -32.58 -45.97
C ASP A 637 47.55 -31.30 -46.07
N LEU A 638 46.85 -31.15 -47.20
CA LEU A 638 46.05 -29.97 -47.51
C LEU A 638 44.68 -29.96 -46.83
N ASN A 639 44.34 -31.04 -46.12
CA ASN A 639 43.02 -31.24 -45.51
C ASN A 639 43.09 -31.27 -43.97
N ILE A 640 44.20 -30.84 -43.37
CA ILE A 640 44.35 -30.67 -41.93
C ILE A 640 43.30 -29.70 -41.37
N TYR A 641 42.90 -29.94 -40.12
CA TYR A 641 41.98 -29.09 -39.35
C TYR A 641 40.65 -28.78 -40.07
N ASP A 642 40.07 -29.76 -40.77
CA ASP A 642 38.78 -29.65 -41.47
C ASP A 642 38.74 -28.49 -42.49
N GLY A 643 39.70 -28.46 -43.41
CA GLY A 643 39.70 -27.47 -44.51
C GLY A 643 40.18 -26.07 -44.13
N MET A 644 40.81 -25.91 -42.95
CA MET A 644 41.32 -24.63 -42.44
C MET A 644 42.29 -23.93 -43.40
N ILE A 645 43.07 -24.69 -44.18
CA ILE A 645 44.02 -24.14 -45.17
C ILE A 645 43.28 -23.28 -46.20
N LEU A 646 42.18 -23.77 -46.78
CA LEU A 646 41.40 -23.01 -47.78
C LEU A 646 40.74 -21.78 -47.15
N LYS A 647 40.24 -21.91 -45.91
CA LYS A 647 39.66 -20.80 -45.14
C LYS A 647 40.66 -19.67 -44.94
N GLN A 648 41.90 -19.99 -44.56
CA GLN A 648 42.95 -18.98 -44.40
C GLN A 648 43.44 -18.43 -45.74
N ALA A 649 43.56 -19.26 -46.78
CA ALA A 649 43.86 -18.77 -48.14
C ALA A 649 42.82 -17.75 -48.61
N GLY A 650 41.54 -17.96 -48.30
CA GLY A 650 40.47 -17.00 -48.55
C GLY A 650 40.71 -15.62 -47.92
N LYS A 651 41.28 -15.57 -46.70
CA LYS A 651 41.61 -14.31 -46.02
C LYS A 651 42.71 -13.51 -46.72
N SER A 652 43.57 -14.15 -47.49
CA SER A 652 44.59 -13.45 -48.29
C SER A 652 44.02 -12.71 -49.50
N CYS A 653 42.75 -12.97 -49.86
CA CYS A 653 42.09 -12.50 -51.09
C CYS A 653 42.84 -12.90 -52.39
N ASN A 654 43.78 -13.85 -52.31
CA ASN A 654 44.55 -14.32 -53.45
C ASN A 654 43.88 -15.56 -54.07
N ILE A 655 43.09 -15.32 -55.12
CA ILE A 655 42.34 -16.37 -55.85
C ILE A 655 43.26 -17.43 -56.45
N ASP A 656 44.47 -17.05 -56.86
CA ASP A 656 45.43 -18.00 -57.46
C ASP A 656 45.89 -19.05 -56.45
N ILE A 657 46.07 -18.67 -55.18
CA ILE A 657 46.36 -19.60 -54.09
C ILE A 657 45.20 -20.57 -53.90
N ILE A 658 43.96 -20.07 -53.85
CA ILE A 658 42.75 -20.90 -53.65
C ILE A 658 42.62 -21.92 -54.79
N ASN A 659 42.69 -21.46 -56.05
CA ASN A 659 42.60 -22.31 -57.23
C ASN A 659 43.73 -23.35 -57.27
N PHE A 660 44.95 -22.92 -56.92
CA PHE A 660 46.09 -23.84 -56.85
C PHE A 660 45.88 -24.92 -55.78
N LEU A 661 45.46 -24.57 -54.56
CA LEU A 661 45.23 -25.53 -53.49
C LEU A 661 44.10 -26.51 -53.84
N LEU A 662 43.00 -26.03 -54.42
CA LEU A 662 41.91 -26.88 -54.94
C LEU A 662 42.42 -27.84 -56.02
N SER A 663 43.25 -27.36 -56.95
CA SER A 663 43.86 -28.21 -57.99
C SER A 663 44.78 -29.30 -57.44
N LYS A 664 45.27 -29.11 -56.20
CA LYS A 664 46.12 -30.06 -55.48
C LYS A 664 45.35 -30.95 -54.50
N GLY A 665 44.02 -30.87 -54.49
CA GLY A 665 43.16 -31.76 -53.71
C GLY A 665 42.83 -31.26 -52.30
N ALA A 666 43.01 -29.97 -52.01
CA ALA A 666 42.47 -29.34 -50.82
C ALA A 666 40.93 -29.36 -50.87
N LYS A 667 40.28 -29.67 -49.76
CA LYS A 667 38.82 -29.74 -49.63
C LYS A 667 38.33 -28.64 -48.69
N PRO A 668 37.17 -28.03 -48.99
CA PRO A 668 36.55 -27.09 -48.07
C PRO A 668 36.09 -27.79 -46.79
N GLU A 669 35.96 -27.01 -45.71
CA GLU A 669 35.43 -27.43 -44.42
C GLU A 669 34.10 -28.18 -44.60
N LYS A 670 33.91 -29.31 -43.92
CA LYS A 670 32.62 -30.01 -43.94
C LYS A 670 31.58 -29.18 -43.21
N ILE A 671 30.71 -28.49 -43.95
CA ILE A 671 29.54 -27.84 -43.37
C ILE A 671 28.54 -28.93 -42.96
N VAL A 672 28.60 -29.35 -41.69
CA VAL A 672 27.53 -30.16 -41.08
C VAL A 672 26.40 -29.22 -40.73
N TRP A 673 25.33 -29.22 -41.53
CA TRP A 673 24.07 -28.59 -41.15
C TRP A 673 23.49 -29.38 -39.99
N ASN A 674 23.63 -28.86 -38.76
CA ASN A 674 22.77 -29.30 -37.67
C ASN A 674 21.35 -28.82 -38.02
N SER A 675 20.52 -29.73 -38.54
CA SER A 675 19.08 -29.49 -38.72
C SER A 675 18.49 -29.09 -37.37
N ILE A 676 17.89 -27.90 -37.35
CA ILE A 676 17.26 -27.25 -36.19
C ILE A 676 16.12 -28.11 -35.62
#